data_AF-A0A4V1B884-F1
#
_entry.id   AF-A0A4V1B884-F1
#
_cell.length_a   1.000
_cell.length_b   1.000
_cell.length_c   1.000
_cell.angle_alpha   90.00
_cell.angle_beta   90.00
_cell.angle_gamma   90.00
#
_symmetry.space_group_name_H-M   'P 1'
#
loop_
_entity.id
_entity.type
_entity.pdbx_description
1 polymer ?
#
loop_
_entity_poly.entity_id
_entity_poly.type
_entity_poly.pdbx_seq_one_letter_code
_entity_poly.pdbx_strand_id
1 'polypeptide(L)'
;MARLRVLGGGLVILSCMIFLLGCDSSPQSGHVVDEAKRVGREAASFPQASEDYFHDMDNGVALTPEEIKGRNMWVVWTGGNDRFWDKMTAATFGGFDLLKIISSYPGLKSDRDSRWSWLGLVNEPCFDKATAPDPSRFGLWLDIRNKECPADPFEDEKKYPGVVIGARGKAIGKDQTLPVGSYFGYATGIVGLRLFPNPDFNEDAAKSWDANRYYTDEKYFNDPNLVRPYRVGMSCGFCHVGPSPIHPPADPAHPQWADLNSTVGAQYMWVDRLFIYGADPKNFMYQLVKTYRPGAMDTSLVSTDYINNPRTMNAVYNLLPRLAIGKRWGKETLSGGELDNKQLNDFSSAPVLTQFFDKPATVWTPHVLKDGSDSVGALGALNRVYLNIGLFSEEWLLHFNPVAGGKTISPIEIKTAEKNSSYWQATEAGTFNMALFFLKAGQPDNLKDAPGGDQYLHAEEASLERGKTVFAETCARCHSSKLPESVAGLDPSGCAGPDYLACWKRYWNFTKTDQFKDEMRKIVAAPDFLAGNYLSTDVRVPVTLLRTNACSPLATNAIAGNIWDNFSSTSYKDLPSVGTITVQDPFTGELQPYKMPAGGRGYTRVPPLVSIWSTAPFLLNNSLGPFNESPSVEARMEVFQASIEQLLWPEKRERDKTLGDKALGVIDRTSARSWIPIPQGYISVPDAFEPLQDGFRAKLHRWFPGLVASGGGLTLGPIPKGMPVNLLSNIRLRSETDDPVEKVAFIKNLGEFVLKLKADVLTLPDNVSDEELRQKFANLKEPMLKLSKCPDFVVNRGHYFGTAEFNNVEGLSDEEKSFAPEPVLSDDDKRALIEFIKTF
;
A
#
# COMPACT_ATOMS: atom_id res chain seq x y z
N MET A 1 3.75 -62.36 51.98
CA MET A 1 4.78 -62.29 50.92
C MET A 1 4.11 -62.69 49.61
N ALA A 2 4.00 -61.92 48.54
CA ALA A 2 4.20 -60.50 48.31
C ALA A 2 3.23 -60.11 47.17
N ARG A 3 2.23 -59.27 47.49
CA ARG A 3 1.55 -58.37 46.55
C ARG A 3 2.42 -57.10 46.45
N LEU A 4 2.19 -56.33 45.39
CA LEU A 4 2.52 -54.89 45.18
C LEU A 4 3.86 -54.53 44.49
N ARG A 5 3.74 -53.62 43.51
CA ARG A 5 4.77 -52.90 42.71
C ARG A 5 5.32 -53.74 41.55
N VAL A 6 4.94 -53.52 40.28
CA VAL A 6 5.39 -52.38 39.45
C VAL A 6 4.26 -51.94 38.50
N LEU A 7 3.45 -50.97 38.92
CA LEU A 7 2.48 -50.24 38.10
C LEU A 7 2.77 -48.72 38.15
N GLY A 8 4.02 -48.35 38.46
CA GLY A 8 4.44 -46.97 38.73
C GLY A 8 5.46 -46.38 37.74
N GLY A 9 5.80 -47.06 36.64
CA GLY A 9 6.79 -46.59 35.67
C GLY A 9 6.22 -45.84 34.46
N GLY A 10 5.02 -46.21 33.99
CA GLY A 10 4.41 -45.64 32.78
C GLY A 10 3.71 -44.29 33.00
N LEU A 11 3.10 -44.07 34.17
CA LEU A 11 2.41 -42.82 34.45
C LEU A 11 3.37 -41.68 34.84
N VAL A 12 4.54 -41.98 35.40
CA VAL A 12 5.55 -40.96 35.76
C VAL A 12 6.34 -40.49 34.54
N ILE A 13 6.55 -41.34 33.52
CA ILE A 13 7.20 -40.91 32.26
C ILE A 13 6.23 -40.10 31.38
N LEU A 14 4.94 -40.43 31.38
CA LEU A 14 3.95 -39.64 30.66
C LEU A 14 3.66 -38.29 31.36
N SER A 15 3.69 -38.24 32.70
CA SER A 15 3.58 -36.97 33.42
C SER A 15 4.88 -36.14 33.41
N CYS A 16 6.07 -36.76 33.37
CA CYS A 16 7.32 -36.02 33.15
C CYS A 16 7.51 -35.55 31.69
N MET A 17 6.91 -36.20 30.68
CA MET A 17 6.86 -35.67 29.30
C MET A 17 5.82 -34.54 29.13
N ILE A 18 4.77 -34.51 29.96
CA ILE A 18 3.83 -33.37 30.01
C ILE A 18 4.43 -32.17 30.76
N PHE A 19 5.40 -32.37 31.65
CA PHE A 19 6.16 -31.28 32.29
C PHE A 19 7.45 -30.87 31.55
N LEU A 20 7.83 -31.57 30.47
CA LEU A 20 8.93 -31.18 29.55
C LEU A 20 8.42 -30.55 28.25
N LEU A 21 7.11 -30.35 28.10
CA LEU A 21 6.58 -29.21 27.35
C LEU A 21 6.89 -27.96 28.17
N GLY A 22 8.17 -27.56 28.17
CA GLY A 22 8.58 -26.26 28.64
C GLY A 22 7.64 -25.23 28.03
N CYS A 23 7.18 -24.30 28.86
CA CYS A 23 6.39 -23.16 28.44
C CYS A 23 6.96 -22.66 27.11
N ASP A 24 6.17 -22.80 26.05
CA ASP A 24 6.53 -22.32 24.73
C ASP A 24 6.75 -20.82 24.89
N SER A 25 8.01 -20.40 25.03
CA SER A 25 8.39 -19.00 25.32
C SER A 25 8.26 -18.12 24.09
N SER A 26 7.65 -18.64 23.02
CA SER A 26 7.33 -17.93 21.81
C SER A 26 6.22 -16.91 22.08
N PRO A 27 6.35 -15.66 21.58
CA PRO A 27 5.29 -14.66 21.71
C PRO A 27 3.96 -15.15 21.13
N GLN A 28 2.88 -15.01 21.89
CA GLN A 28 1.52 -15.38 21.49
C GLN A 28 0.69 -14.15 21.16
N SER A 29 -0.05 -14.19 20.05
CA SER A 29 -0.98 -13.12 19.66
C SER A 29 -2.03 -12.90 20.74
N GLY A 30 -2.39 -11.65 21.01
CA GLY A 30 -3.31 -11.24 22.07
C GLY A 30 -2.65 -11.03 23.43
N HIS A 31 -1.39 -11.44 23.60
CA HIS A 31 -0.68 -11.45 24.89
C HIS A 31 0.56 -10.57 24.94
N VAL A 32 1.10 -10.15 23.78
CA VAL A 32 2.23 -9.24 23.73
C VAL A 32 1.79 -7.80 23.94
N VAL A 33 2.71 -6.99 24.46
CA VAL A 33 2.55 -5.55 24.68
C VAL A 33 3.64 -4.79 23.95
N ASP A 34 3.37 -3.54 23.57
CA ASP A 34 4.37 -2.70 22.88
C ASP A 34 5.54 -2.29 23.79
N GLU A 35 6.65 -1.83 23.19
CA GLU A 35 7.85 -1.40 23.92
C GLU A 35 7.56 -0.35 25.03
N ALA A 36 6.63 0.57 24.82
CA ALA A 36 6.26 1.57 25.83
C ALA A 36 5.58 0.94 27.04
N LYS A 37 4.56 0.11 26.80
CA LYS A 37 3.79 -0.55 27.85
C LYS A 37 4.62 -1.56 28.64
N ARG A 38 5.60 -2.22 28.00
CA ARG A 38 6.56 -3.12 28.68
C ARG A 38 7.32 -2.46 29.82
N VAL A 39 7.55 -1.15 29.74
CA VAL A 39 8.26 -0.38 30.78
C VAL A 39 7.31 0.50 31.59
N GLY A 40 6.00 0.22 31.55
CA GLY A 40 4.99 0.92 32.33
C GLY A 40 4.71 2.35 31.86
N ARG A 41 5.00 2.67 30.58
CA ARG A 41 4.71 3.97 30.00
C ARG A 41 3.35 3.97 29.31
N GLU A 42 2.41 4.73 29.89
CA GLU A 42 1.03 4.81 29.44
C GLU A 42 0.81 5.83 28.30
N ALA A 43 -0.26 5.67 27.53
CA ALA A 43 -0.60 6.50 26.37
C ALA A 43 -0.66 8.01 26.65
N ALA A 44 -1.14 8.40 27.84
CA ALA A 44 -1.23 9.81 28.24
C ALA A 44 0.15 10.53 28.30
N SER A 45 1.25 9.78 28.33
CA SER A 45 2.62 10.32 28.28
C SER A 45 3.14 10.55 26.85
N PHE A 46 2.30 10.38 25.84
CA PHE A 46 2.59 10.65 24.43
C PHE A 46 1.60 11.69 23.85
N PRO A 47 1.56 12.93 24.38
CA PRO A 47 0.72 13.97 23.79
C PRO A 47 1.14 14.26 22.34
N GLN A 48 0.15 14.55 21.49
CA GLN A 48 0.41 15.01 20.12
C GLN A 48 1.11 16.38 20.13
N ALA A 49 2.06 16.58 19.21
CA ALA A 49 2.87 17.78 19.14
C ALA A 49 2.03 19.01 18.73
N SER A 50 2.32 20.16 19.32
CA SER A 50 1.48 21.37 19.25
C SER A 50 2.14 22.54 18.51
N GLU A 51 3.39 22.36 18.11
CA GLU A 51 4.20 23.36 17.44
C GLU A 51 3.70 23.57 16.00
N ASP A 52 3.53 24.82 15.61
CA ASP A 52 3.14 25.21 14.26
C ASP A 52 4.35 25.23 13.30
N TYR A 53 5.09 24.12 13.28
CA TYR A 53 6.36 24.03 12.57
C TYR A 53 6.18 24.02 11.05
N PHE A 54 5.15 23.32 10.56
CA PHE A 54 4.85 23.16 9.13
C PHE A 54 3.87 24.20 8.59
N HIS A 55 3.78 25.40 9.20
CA HIS A 55 2.75 26.41 8.88
C HIS A 55 2.66 26.77 7.39
N ASP A 56 3.79 26.76 6.67
CA ASP A 56 3.86 27.08 5.25
C ASP A 56 3.39 25.95 4.33
N MET A 57 3.37 24.70 4.80
CA MET A 57 2.88 23.56 3.99
C MET A 57 1.39 23.67 3.71
N ASP A 58 0.90 22.81 2.81
CA ASP A 58 -0.54 22.65 2.55
C ASP A 58 -1.19 23.96 2.08
N ASN A 59 -0.46 24.68 1.21
CA ASN A 59 -0.83 25.97 0.65
C ASN A 59 -1.01 27.08 1.71
N GLY A 60 -0.32 26.97 2.86
CA GLY A 60 -0.34 27.97 3.93
C GLY A 60 -1.70 28.11 4.62
N VAL A 61 -2.51 27.04 4.61
CA VAL A 61 -3.85 27.10 5.20
C VAL A 61 -3.78 27.40 6.71
N ALA A 62 -4.56 28.39 7.17
CA ALA A 62 -4.59 28.76 8.57
C ALA A 62 -5.28 27.68 9.43
N LEU A 63 -4.53 27.07 10.34
CA LEU A 63 -4.99 25.97 11.20
C LEU A 63 -5.23 26.42 12.65
N THR A 64 -6.22 25.81 13.29
CA THR A 64 -6.45 25.88 14.74
C THR A 64 -5.44 25.01 15.50
N PRO A 65 -5.29 25.17 16.83
CA PRO A 65 -4.36 24.34 17.62
C PRO A 65 -4.60 22.82 17.49
N GLU A 66 -5.86 22.39 17.39
CA GLU A 66 -6.24 20.99 17.18
C GLU A 66 -5.85 20.51 15.78
N GLU A 67 -6.11 21.30 14.75
CA GLU A 67 -5.73 20.98 13.37
C GLU A 67 -4.19 20.96 13.20
N ILE A 68 -3.45 21.83 13.90
CA ILE A 68 -1.97 21.80 13.93
C ILE A 68 -1.47 20.47 14.51
N LYS A 69 -2.06 20.00 15.62
CA LYS A 69 -1.75 18.67 16.18
C LYS A 69 -2.07 17.56 15.19
N GLY A 70 -3.16 17.69 14.44
CA GLY A 70 -3.54 16.78 13.37
C GLY A 70 -2.49 16.70 12.25
N ARG A 71 -2.03 17.85 11.75
CA ARG A 71 -0.96 17.92 10.74
C ARG A 71 0.35 17.34 11.27
N ASN A 72 0.75 17.67 12.49
CA ASN A 72 1.96 17.12 13.09
C ASN A 72 1.88 15.60 13.27
N MET A 73 0.73 15.08 13.67
CA MET A 73 0.50 13.64 13.74
C MET A 73 0.62 12.99 12.36
N TRP A 74 0.10 13.62 11.31
CA TRP A 74 0.20 13.11 9.95
C TRP A 74 1.66 13.09 9.44
N VAL A 75 2.41 14.17 9.68
CA VAL A 75 3.73 14.40 9.07
C VAL A 75 4.90 13.80 9.86
N VAL A 76 4.78 13.60 11.18
CA VAL A 76 5.94 13.22 12.02
C VAL A 76 5.68 12.07 13.01
N TRP A 77 4.42 11.79 13.40
CA TRP A 77 4.16 10.72 14.36
C TRP A 77 4.40 9.34 13.75
N THR A 78 5.31 8.57 14.34
CA THR A 78 5.68 7.22 13.89
C THR A 78 5.05 6.10 14.73
N GLY A 79 4.53 6.44 15.92
CA GLY A 79 3.89 5.45 16.81
C GLY A 79 4.79 4.28 17.22
N GLY A 80 6.11 4.50 17.33
CA GLY A 80 7.07 3.45 17.71
C GLY A 80 7.26 2.36 16.65
N ASN A 81 6.92 2.62 15.39
CA ASN A 81 7.09 1.66 14.30
C ASN A 81 8.54 1.49 13.83
N ASP A 82 9.52 2.18 14.43
CA ASP A 82 10.94 2.01 14.12
C ASP A 82 11.41 0.57 14.35
N ARG A 83 10.80 -0.13 15.32
CA ARG A 83 10.98 -1.57 15.52
C ARG A 83 10.57 -2.39 14.29
N PHE A 84 9.43 -2.06 13.68
CA PHE A 84 8.93 -2.79 12.51
C PHE A 84 9.93 -2.71 11.35
N TRP A 85 10.33 -1.50 10.99
CA TRP A 85 11.21 -1.27 9.86
C TRP A 85 12.61 -1.81 10.09
N ASP A 86 13.10 -1.84 11.33
CA ASP A 86 14.33 -2.54 11.71
C ASP A 86 14.23 -4.05 11.44
N LYS A 87 13.11 -4.69 11.83
CA LYS A 87 12.85 -6.11 11.57
C LYS A 87 12.67 -6.42 10.08
N MET A 88 12.13 -5.49 9.30
CA MET A 88 11.95 -5.67 7.86
C MET A 88 13.28 -5.84 7.11
N THR A 89 14.39 -5.28 7.61
CA THR A 89 15.72 -5.54 7.03
C THR A 89 16.07 -7.03 7.08
N ALA A 90 15.85 -7.68 8.22
CA ALA A 90 16.08 -9.13 8.33
C ALA A 90 15.07 -9.91 7.46
N ALA A 91 13.79 -9.54 7.48
CA ALA A 91 12.74 -10.23 6.72
C ALA A 91 12.90 -10.12 5.19
N THR A 92 13.63 -9.12 4.70
CA THR A 92 13.93 -8.90 3.28
C THR A 92 15.36 -9.26 2.90
N PHE A 93 16.11 -9.93 3.80
CA PHE A 93 17.48 -10.37 3.56
C PHE A 93 18.44 -9.23 3.25
N GLY A 94 18.28 -8.12 3.96
CA GLY A 94 19.02 -6.89 3.72
C GLY A 94 18.55 -6.13 2.49
N GLY A 95 17.60 -6.65 1.69
CA GLY A 95 17.08 -5.95 0.50
C GLY A 95 16.45 -4.59 0.82
N PHE A 96 15.79 -4.48 1.97
CA PHE A 96 15.22 -3.24 2.50
C PHE A 96 16.01 -2.73 3.71
N ASP A 97 16.56 -1.52 3.63
CA ASP A 97 17.32 -0.92 4.73
C ASP A 97 17.17 0.60 4.75
N LEU A 98 16.24 1.09 5.57
CA LEU A 98 15.99 2.54 5.70
C LEU A 98 17.22 3.32 6.19
N LEU A 99 18.11 2.72 6.99
CA LEU A 99 19.30 3.41 7.48
C LEU A 99 20.31 3.65 6.33
N LYS A 100 20.31 2.80 5.29
CA LYS A 100 21.02 3.08 4.03
C LYS A 100 20.27 4.09 3.16
N ILE A 101 18.93 4.05 3.12
CA ILE A 101 18.13 5.01 2.33
C ILE A 101 18.35 6.45 2.79
N ILE A 102 18.46 6.69 4.11
CA ILE A 102 18.69 8.04 4.64
C ILE A 102 20.16 8.48 4.62
N SER A 103 21.07 7.63 4.13
CA SER A 103 22.52 7.90 4.16
C SER A 103 23.00 8.58 2.88
N SER A 104 24.04 9.40 3.03
CA SER A 104 24.80 10.02 1.95
C SER A 104 26.20 9.39 1.78
N TYR A 105 26.39 8.14 2.24
CA TYR A 105 27.68 7.43 2.16
C TYR A 105 28.18 7.30 0.70
N PRO A 106 29.47 7.61 0.40
CA PRO A 106 30.03 7.49 -0.93
C PRO A 106 29.95 6.07 -1.50
N GLY A 107 29.24 5.90 -2.62
CA GLY A 107 29.07 4.60 -3.29
C GLY A 107 27.66 4.02 -3.21
N LEU A 108 26.77 4.62 -2.40
CA LEU A 108 25.33 4.38 -2.52
C LEU A 108 24.79 4.98 -3.83
N LYS A 109 23.62 4.51 -4.27
CA LYS A 109 22.98 4.93 -5.53
C LYS A 109 22.37 6.33 -5.48
N SER A 110 22.10 6.81 -4.29
CA SER A 110 21.57 8.15 -4.03
C SER A 110 22.15 8.69 -2.74
N ASP A 111 22.15 10.01 -2.66
CA ASP A 111 22.44 10.85 -1.50
C ASP A 111 21.38 11.96 -1.44
N ARG A 112 21.56 12.97 -0.57
CA ARG A 112 20.63 14.11 -0.49
C ARG A 112 20.35 14.77 -1.84
N ASP A 113 21.39 15.07 -2.63
CA ASP A 113 21.26 15.88 -3.84
C ASP A 113 20.59 15.09 -4.98
N SER A 114 20.76 13.76 -4.98
CA SER A 114 20.29 12.87 -6.03
C SER A 114 19.05 12.07 -5.67
N ARG A 115 18.61 12.02 -4.40
CA ARG A 115 17.50 11.16 -3.98
C ARG A 115 16.15 11.54 -4.57
N TRP A 116 15.93 12.80 -4.96
CA TRP A 116 14.72 13.15 -5.69
C TRP A 116 14.68 12.40 -7.04
N SER A 117 15.70 12.54 -7.88
CA SER A 117 15.74 11.88 -9.20
C SER A 117 15.82 10.35 -9.07
N TRP A 118 16.58 9.83 -8.11
CA TRP A 118 16.75 8.38 -7.94
C TRP A 118 15.59 7.70 -7.20
N LEU A 119 15.03 8.28 -6.15
CA LEU A 119 14.03 7.63 -5.28
C LEU A 119 12.67 8.34 -5.27
N GLY A 120 12.58 9.58 -5.76
CA GLY A 120 11.38 10.41 -5.63
C GLY A 120 11.07 10.80 -4.18
N LEU A 121 12.07 10.76 -3.29
CA LEU A 121 11.88 11.12 -1.88
C LEU A 121 11.99 12.63 -1.68
N VAL A 122 11.10 13.14 -0.83
CA VAL A 122 11.07 14.56 -0.47
C VAL A 122 12.12 14.83 0.61
N ASN A 123 13.08 15.68 0.25
CA ASN A 123 14.06 16.22 1.18
C ASN A 123 13.39 17.15 2.19
N GLU A 124 13.74 17.00 3.46
CA GLU A 124 13.40 17.99 4.47
C GLU A 124 14.17 19.29 4.20
N PRO A 125 13.51 20.47 4.19
CA PRO A 125 14.20 21.76 4.18
C PRO A 125 15.16 21.89 5.36
N CYS A 126 16.12 22.83 5.31
CA CYS A 126 17.07 23.10 6.40
C CYS A 126 18.10 21.99 6.72
N PHE A 127 18.38 21.11 5.76
CA PHE A 127 19.44 20.10 5.86
C PHE A 127 20.50 20.26 4.78
N ASP A 128 21.74 19.98 5.16
CA ASP A 128 22.90 19.85 4.29
C ASP A 128 23.29 18.37 4.17
N LYS A 129 23.86 18.00 3.02
CA LYS A 129 24.38 16.65 2.79
C LYS A 129 25.56 16.34 3.71
N ALA A 130 25.62 15.11 4.22
CA ALA A 130 26.80 14.63 4.94
C ALA A 130 28.04 14.57 4.03
N THR A 131 29.15 15.20 4.45
CA THR A 131 30.42 15.18 3.69
C THR A 131 31.51 14.29 4.32
N ALA A 132 31.25 13.74 5.50
CA ALA A 132 32.17 12.89 6.27
C ALA A 132 31.37 11.98 7.22
N PRO A 133 31.95 10.87 7.72
CA PRO A 133 31.31 10.10 8.78
C PRO A 133 31.23 10.93 10.06
N ASP A 134 30.09 10.91 10.76
CA ASP A 134 29.90 11.64 12.01
C ASP A 134 30.19 10.75 13.23
N PRO A 135 31.26 11.00 14.01
CA PRO A 135 31.58 10.21 15.21
C PRO A 135 30.48 10.24 16.27
N SER A 136 29.72 11.34 16.37
CA SER A 136 28.59 11.46 17.30
C SER A 136 27.38 10.62 16.86
N ARG A 137 27.34 10.24 15.58
CA ARG A 137 26.37 9.32 14.97
C ARG A 137 27.02 7.99 14.57
N PHE A 138 28.00 7.53 15.36
CA PHE A 138 28.63 6.22 15.21
C PHE A 138 29.29 6.00 13.83
N GLY A 139 29.78 7.06 13.19
CA GLY A 139 30.44 7.00 11.89
C GLY A 139 29.49 6.89 10.68
N LEU A 140 28.18 7.09 10.89
CA LEU A 140 27.20 7.15 9.81
C LEU A 140 27.28 8.48 9.03
N TRP A 141 26.76 8.47 7.81
CA TRP A 141 26.74 9.61 6.88
C TRP A 141 25.32 10.16 6.75
N LEU A 142 24.81 10.76 7.82
CA LEU A 142 23.44 11.27 7.90
C LEU A 142 23.41 12.77 7.58
N ASP A 143 22.36 13.23 6.88
CA ASP A 143 22.20 14.64 6.56
C ASP A 143 22.23 15.50 7.83
N ILE A 144 22.85 16.67 7.73
CA ILE A 144 23.18 17.52 8.87
C ILE A 144 22.26 18.73 8.84
N ARG A 145 21.56 18.97 9.94
CA ARG A 145 20.69 20.14 10.06
C ARG A 145 21.52 21.43 10.03
N ASN A 146 21.12 22.37 9.17
CA ASN A 146 21.80 23.66 9.05
C ASN A 146 21.65 24.44 10.37
N LYS A 147 22.77 24.98 10.86
CA LYS A 147 22.85 25.72 12.14
C LYS A 147 22.10 27.05 12.12
N GLU A 148 21.84 27.60 10.93
CA GLU A 148 21.08 28.84 10.75
C GLU A 148 19.57 28.60 10.88
N CYS A 149 19.12 27.34 10.78
CA CYS A 149 17.72 26.99 10.91
C CYS A 149 17.30 26.80 12.39
N PRO A 150 16.09 27.25 12.79
CA PRO A 150 15.57 27.06 14.16
C PRO A 150 15.51 25.58 14.49
N ALA A 151 15.87 25.12 15.69
CA ALA A 151 15.86 23.69 16.08
C ALA A 151 14.58 22.95 15.69
N ASP A 152 14.67 21.65 15.37
CA ASP A 152 13.48 20.82 15.17
C ASP A 152 12.78 20.66 16.53
N PRO A 153 11.55 21.18 16.70
CA PRO A 153 10.86 21.15 17.98
C PRO A 153 10.50 19.72 18.44
N PHE A 154 10.38 18.77 17.52
CA PHE A 154 10.04 17.39 17.83
C PHE A 154 11.21 16.63 18.45
N GLU A 155 12.44 17.15 18.37
CA GLU A 155 13.64 16.58 18.99
C GLU A 155 13.82 16.97 20.47
N ASP A 156 12.95 17.82 21.03
CA ASP A 156 13.04 18.24 22.43
C ASP A 156 12.79 17.05 23.38
N GLU A 157 13.87 16.43 23.87
CA GLU A 157 13.80 15.27 24.78
C GLU A 157 13.20 15.60 26.16
N LYS A 158 13.11 16.88 26.55
CA LYS A 158 12.46 17.26 27.81
C LYS A 158 10.95 17.32 27.63
N LYS A 159 10.51 17.88 26.50
CA LYS A 159 9.08 17.97 26.16
C LYS A 159 8.53 16.63 25.71
N TYR A 160 9.31 15.88 24.93
CA TYR A 160 8.94 14.62 24.30
C TYR A 160 9.88 13.48 24.71
N PRO A 161 10.02 13.16 26.01
CA PRO A 161 11.00 12.19 26.49
C PRO A 161 10.78 10.82 25.85
N GLY A 162 11.81 10.22 25.27
CA GLY A 162 11.75 8.90 24.65
C GLY A 162 11.50 7.76 25.64
N VAL A 163 11.33 6.54 25.13
CA VAL A 163 11.08 5.35 25.96
C VAL A 163 12.40 4.79 26.46
N VAL A 164 12.59 4.78 27.79
CA VAL A 164 13.76 4.16 28.44
C VAL A 164 13.59 2.63 28.44
N ILE A 165 14.14 1.98 27.42
CA ILE A 165 14.11 0.53 27.25
C ILE A 165 15.44 0.02 26.69
N GLY A 166 15.84 -1.20 27.08
CA GLY A 166 17.08 -1.80 26.61
C GLY A 166 18.31 -0.98 27.02
N ALA A 167 19.12 -0.57 26.04
CA ALA A 167 20.35 0.21 26.18
C ALA A 167 20.11 1.72 26.19
N ARG A 168 18.90 2.23 25.87
CA ARG A 168 18.59 3.67 25.89
C ARG A 168 18.82 4.25 27.29
N GLY A 169 19.69 5.26 27.38
CA GLY A 169 20.10 5.89 28.64
C GLY A 169 21.17 5.13 29.43
N LYS A 170 21.76 4.05 28.87
CA LYS A 170 22.81 3.25 29.52
C LYS A 170 24.17 3.46 28.84
N ALA A 171 25.24 3.19 29.60
CA ALA A 171 26.59 3.19 29.06
C ALA A 171 26.74 2.10 27.99
N ILE A 172 27.37 2.47 26.88
CA ILE A 172 27.72 1.58 25.75
C ILE A 172 29.23 1.55 25.49
N GLY A 173 29.99 2.19 26.35
CA GLY A 173 31.44 2.26 26.34
C GLY A 173 31.93 3.07 27.53
N LYS A 174 33.26 3.19 27.66
CA LYS A 174 33.89 3.84 28.82
C LYS A 174 33.41 5.28 29.05
N ASP A 175 33.21 6.03 27.96
CA ASP A 175 32.88 7.46 27.97
C ASP A 175 31.67 7.78 27.06
N GLN A 176 30.82 6.79 26.78
CA GLN A 176 29.70 6.94 25.86
C GLN A 176 28.43 6.32 26.44
N THR A 177 27.34 7.08 26.41
CA THR A 177 25.99 6.65 26.81
C THR A 177 25.08 6.72 25.58
N LEU A 178 24.29 5.67 25.34
CA LEU A 178 23.29 5.72 24.28
C LEU A 178 22.17 6.69 24.70
N PRO A 179 21.83 7.72 23.90
CA PRO A 179 20.76 8.64 24.27
C PRO A 179 19.41 7.92 24.35
N VAL A 180 18.50 8.44 25.17
CA VAL A 180 17.10 8.00 25.16
C VAL A 180 16.38 8.57 23.93
N GLY A 181 16.64 9.84 23.61
CA GLY A 181 16.06 10.55 22.48
C GLY A 181 14.63 11.00 22.71
N SER A 182 14.04 11.59 21.67
CA SER A 182 12.62 11.97 21.64
C SER A 182 11.75 10.81 21.16
N TYR A 183 10.51 10.71 21.64
CA TYR A 183 9.55 9.74 21.09
C TYR A 183 9.04 10.11 19.68
N PHE A 184 9.30 11.32 19.19
CA PHE A 184 9.15 11.68 17.78
C PHE A 184 10.43 11.40 16.95
N GLY A 185 11.52 10.99 17.60
CA GLY A 185 12.81 10.71 16.96
C GLY A 185 13.51 11.97 16.45
N TYR A 186 14.72 11.80 15.90
CA TYR A 186 15.47 12.87 15.25
C TYR A 186 15.15 12.95 13.76
N ALA A 187 15.16 14.16 13.19
CA ALA A 187 15.02 14.36 11.76
C ALA A 187 16.15 13.67 11.00
N THR A 188 15.82 13.11 9.84
CA THR A 188 16.78 12.37 8.99
C THR A 188 17.24 13.17 7.77
N GLY A 189 16.63 14.34 7.52
CA GLY A 189 16.77 15.07 6.26
C GLY A 189 15.79 14.61 5.17
N ILE A 190 14.89 13.66 5.47
CA ILE A 190 13.81 13.19 4.60
C ILE A 190 12.49 13.33 5.35
N VAL A 191 11.51 14.00 4.71
CA VAL A 191 10.20 14.22 5.33
C VAL A 191 9.52 12.89 5.65
N GLY A 192 9.08 12.76 6.89
CA GLY A 192 8.36 11.59 7.38
C GLY A 192 9.21 10.40 7.84
N LEU A 193 10.54 10.45 7.70
CA LEU A 193 11.45 9.45 8.30
C LEU A 193 12.16 10.03 9.53
N ARG A 194 12.12 9.30 10.64
CA ARG A 194 12.66 9.73 11.95
C ARG A 194 13.64 8.71 12.52
N LEU A 195 14.72 9.17 13.12
CA LEU A 195 15.81 8.35 13.65
C LEU A 195 15.66 8.12 15.15
N PHE A 196 15.76 6.87 15.60
CA PHE A 196 15.62 6.48 17.00
C PHE A 196 16.84 5.68 17.46
N PRO A 197 17.46 5.99 18.61
CA PRO A 197 18.51 5.15 19.18
C PRO A 197 18.01 3.71 19.34
N ASN A 198 18.78 2.72 18.87
CA ASN A 198 18.33 1.34 18.93
C ASN A 198 18.46 0.80 20.36
N PRO A 199 17.36 0.40 21.03
CA PRO A 199 17.43 -0.11 22.40
C PRO A 199 18.22 -1.41 22.52
N ASP A 200 18.48 -2.13 21.43
CA ASP A 200 19.32 -3.34 21.47
C ASP A 200 20.83 -3.02 21.36
N PHE A 201 21.21 -1.77 21.04
CA PHE A 201 22.61 -1.35 20.85
C PHE A 201 23.34 -1.14 22.18
N ASN A 202 23.59 -2.24 22.88
CA ASN A 202 24.33 -2.30 24.14
C ASN A 202 25.85 -2.21 23.95
N GLU A 203 26.63 -2.36 25.03
CA GLU A 203 28.10 -2.29 24.98
C GLU A 203 28.74 -3.31 24.02
N ASP A 204 28.21 -4.52 23.93
CA ASP A 204 28.74 -5.55 23.04
C ASP A 204 28.43 -5.24 21.57
N ALA A 205 27.21 -4.77 21.29
CA ALA A 205 26.84 -4.25 19.97
C ALA A 205 27.74 -3.07 19.56
N ALA A 206 27.99 -2.12 20.46
CA ALA A 206 28.87 -0.98 20.21
C ALA A 206 30.31 -1.39 19.92
N LYS A 207 30.86 -2.40 20.63
CA LYS A 207 32.20 -2.96 20.34
C LYS A 207 32.25 -3.67 18.98
N SER A 208 31.13 -4.24 18.54
CA SER A 208 31.03 -5.02 17.31
C SER A 208 30.69 -4.16 16.09
N TRP A 209 30.30 -2.90 16.32
CA TRP A 209 29.89 -1.95 15.30
C TRP A 209 31.08 -1.43 14.47
N ASP A 210 30.96 -1.54 13.16
CA ASP A 210 31.88 -0.97 12.17
C ASP A 210 31.05 -0.31 11.06
N ALA A 211 30.99 1.02 11.08
CA ALA A 211 30.21 1.79 10.13
C ALA A 211 30.70 1.62 8.69
N ASN A 212 32.01 1.46 8.46
CA ASN A 212 32.51 1.30 7.10
C ASN A 212 32.09 -0.06 6.54
N ARG A 213 32.25 -1.14 7.33
CA ARG A 213 31.80 -2.48 6.94
C ARG A 213 30.29 -2.56 6.74
N TYR A 214 29.50 -1.79 7.49
CA TYR A 214 28.06 -1.70 7.26
C TYR A 214 27.70 -1.24 5.84
N TYR A 215 28.53 -0.38 5.23
CA TYR A 215 28.33 0.05 3.83
C TYR A 215 29.07 -0.82 2.81
N THR A 216 30.23 -1.39 3.15
CA THR A 216 31.13 -2.01 2.16
C THR A 216 31.22 -3.53 2.20
N ASP A 217 30.73 -4.18 3.26
CA ASP A 217 30.91 -5.62 3.48
C ASP A 217 29.55 -6.34 3.63
N GLU A 218 29.13 -7.00 2.54
CA GLU A 218 27.85 -7.73 2.47
C GLU A 218 27.70 -8.79 3.55
N LYS A 219 28.79 -9.47 3.93
CA LYS A 219 28.72 -10.49 4.99
C LYS A 219 28.48 -9.86 6.35
N TYR A 220 28.95 -8.63 6.56
CA TYR A 220 28.76 -7.91 7.80
C TYR A 220 27.35 -7.33 7.90
N PHE A 221 26.90 -6.59 6.89
CA PHE A 221 25.59 -5.91 6.96
C PHE A 221 24.38 -6.84 6.77
N ASN A 222 24.56 -8.04 6.20
CA ASN A 222 23.54 -9.07 6.15
C ASN A 222 23.60 -10.06 7.33
N ASP A 223 24.49 -9.86 8.32
CA ASP A 223 24.50 -10.67 9.52
C ASP A 223 23.19 -10.45 10.31
N PRO A 224 22.37 -11.48 10.54
CA PRO A 224 21.12 -11.34 11.27
C PRO A 224 21.31 -10.91 12.74
N ASN A 225 22.53 -11.02 13.28
CA ASN A 225 22.87 -10.58 14.64
C ASN A 225 23.46 -9.17 14.69
N LEU A 226 23.65 -8.51 13.54
CA LEU A 226 24.13 -7.13 13.53
C LEU A 226 23.08 -6.22 14.15
N VAL A 227 23.45 -5.58 15.27
CA VAL A 227 22.63 -4.54 15.88
C VAL A 227 23.14 -3.18 15.40
N ARG A 228 22.30 -2.46 14.66
CA ARG A 228 22.57 -1.10 14.19
C ARG A 228 22.41 -0.08 15.33
N PRO A 229 23.17 1.02 15.36
CA PRO A 229 23.06 2.04 16.42
C PRO A 229 21.71 2.77 16.44
N TYR A 230 21.02 2.80 15.30
CA TYR A 230 19.74 3.46 15.15
C TYR A 230 18.74 2.56 14.42
N ARG A 231 17.46 2.78 14.74
CA ARG A 231 16.29 2.33 13.98
C ARG A 231 15.69 3.55 13.28
N VAL A 232 15.01 3.33 12.16
CA VAL A 232 14.32 4.40 11.41
C VAL A 232 12.82 4.15 11.47
N GLY A 233 12.07 5.09 12.02
CA GLY A 233 10.61 5.11 12.03
C GLY A 233 10.05 5.89 10.85
N MET A 234 8.81 5.57 10.49
CA MET A 234 8.10 6.16 9.36
C MET A 234 6.79 6.79 9.85
N SER A 235 6.45 7.98 9.39
CA SER A 235 5.10 8.54 9.55
C SER A 235 4.33 8.46 8.24
N CYS A 236 3.04 8.77 8.28
CA CYS A 236 2.21 8.86 7.08
C CYS A 236 2.74 9.89 6.07
N GLY A 237 3.41 10.94 6.56
CA GLY A 237 4.04 11.98 5.74
C GLY A 237 5.01 11.43 4.70
N PHE A 238 5.70 10.31 4.96
CA PHE A 238 6.61 9.69 3.99
C PHE A 238 5.91 9.28 2.68
N CYS A 239 4.68 8.77 2.77
CA CYS A 239 3.89 8.30 1.62
C CYS A 239 2.93 9.37 1.07
N HIS A 240 2.69 10.45 1.81
CA HIS A 240 1.63 11.42 1.51
C HIS A 240 2.10 12.86 1.27
N VAL A 241 3.32 13.22 1.69
CA VAL A 241 3.92 14.50 1.33
C VAL A 241 4.52 14.42 -0.07
N GLY A 242 4.18 15.40 -0.90
CA GLY A 242 4.77 15.60 -2.22
C GLY A 242 4.88 17.08 -2.56
N PRO A 243 5.45 17.42 -3.73
CA PRO A 243 5.47 18.79 -4.21
C PRO A 243 4.05 19.35 -4.39
N SER A 244 3.79 20.56 -3.89
CA SER A 244 2.52 21.25 -4.10
C SER A 244 2.28 21.44 -5.61
N PRO A 245 1.11 21.08 -6.15
CA PRO A 245 0.79 21.34 -7.54
C PRO A 245 0.70 22.83 -7.88
N ILE A 246 0.18 23.65 -6.96
CA ILE A 246 -0.02 25.09 -7.19
C ILE A 246 1.17 25.95 -6.74
N HIS A 247 2.12 25.35 -6.03
CA HIS A 247 3.38 25.98 -5.66
C HIS A 247 4.54 24.96 -5.74
N PRO A 248 4.86 24.43 -6.95
CA PRO A 248 5.87 23.40 -7.08
C PRO A 248 7.27 23.98 -6.83
N PRO A 249 8.19 23.20 -6.25
CA PRO A 249 9.56 23.64 -5.99
C PRO A 249 10.28 23.90 -7.31
N ALA A 250 11.05 25.00 -7.36
CA ALA A 250 11.94 25.29 -8.48
C ALA A 250 13.09 24.27 -8.56
N ASP A 251 13.56 23.80 -7.40
CA ASP A 251 14.52 22.71 -7.27
C ASP A 251 13.97 21.66 -6.30
N PRO A 252 13.47 20.51 -6.79
CA PRO A 252 12.91 19.48 -5.93
C PRO A 252 13.94 18.76 -5.05
N ALA A 253 15.25 18.91 -5.30
CA ALA A 253 16.27 18.44 -4.38
C ALA A 253 16.44 19.38 -3.17
N HIS A 254 16.05 20.65 -3.29
CA HIS A 254 16.17 21.67 -2.25
C HIS A 254 14.84 22.42 -2.02
N PRO A 255 13.74 21.73 -1.67
CA PRO A 255 12.45 22.37 -1.49
C PRO A 255 12.41 23.28 -0.26
N GLN A 256 11.48 24.21 -0.24
CA GLN A 256 11.02 24.93 0.95
C GLN A 256 9.74 24.29 1.50
N TRP A 257 9.38 24.57 2.76
CA TRP A 257 8.13 24.07 3.33
C TRP A 257 6.89 24.52 2.54
N ALA A 258 6.89 25.74 2.02
CA ALA A 258 5.84 26.28 1.16
C ALA A 258 5.68 25.51 -0.17
N ASP A 259 6.69 24.76 -0.59
CA ASP A 259 6.67 24.00 -1.85
C ASP A 259 6.04 22.61 -1.68
N LEU A 260 5.65 22.25 -0.45
CA LEU A 260 5.21 20.89 -0.09
C LEU A 260 3.74 20.87 0.34
N ASN A 261 3.06 19.80 -0.05
CA ASN A 261 1.67 19.53 0.33
C ASN A 261 1.57 18.10 0.85
N SER A 262 0.92 17.92 2.00
CA SER A 262 0.77 16.65 2.70
C SER A 262 -0.50 15.88 2.34
N THR A 263 -1.36 16.41 1.47
CA THR A 263 -2.61 15.78 1.04
C THR A 263 -2.55 15.20 -0.37
N VAL A 264 -1.47 15.39 -1.12
CA VAL A 264 -1.39 15.07 -2.57
C VAL A 264 -0.90 13.65 -2.89
N GLY A 265 -0.26 12.98 -1.92
CA GLY A 265 0.38 11.69 -2.15
C GLY A 265 1.81 11.81 -2.69
N ALA A 266 2.69 10.86 -2.37
CA ALA A 266 4.06 10.82 -2.89
C ALA A 266 4.11 10.30 -4.34
N GLN A 267 3.65 11.14 -5.28
CA GLN A 267 3.43 10.80 -6.71
C GLN A 267 4.69 10.39 -7.48
N TYR A 268 5.88 10.77 -6.99
CA TYR A 268 7.16 10.59 -7.67
C TYR A 268 7.99 9.43 -7.11
N MET A 269 7.53 8.81 -6.02
CA MET A 269 8.29 7.82 -5.27
C MET A 269 8.55 6.53 -6.07
N TRP A 270 9.80 6.09 -6.10
CA TRP A 270 10.25 4.82 -6.71
C TRP A 270 10.37 3.73 -5.65
N VAL A 271 9.25 3.09 -5.34
CA VAL A 271 9.14 2.08 -4.28
C VAL A 271 9.99 0.84 -4.58
N ASP A 272 10.20 0.51 -5.86
CA ASP A 272 11.07 -0.58 -6.30
C ASP A 272 12.51 -0.42 -5.78
N ARG A 273 13.02 0.80 -5.83
CA ARG A 273 14.38 1.17 -5.37
C ARG A 273 14.45 1.35 -3.85
N LEU A 274 13.31 1.55 -3.17
CA LEU A 274 13.25 1.58 -1.70
C LEU A 274 13.23 0.16 -1.12
N PHE A 275 12.44 -0.75 -1.71
CA PHE A 275 12.27 -2.12 -1.23
C PHE A 275 13.46 -3.02 -1.52
N ILE A 276 14.16 -2.78 -2.63
CA ILE A 276 15.39 -3.50 -2.99
C ILE A 276 16.46 -2.44 -3.33
N TYR A 277 17.12 -1.89 -2.30
CA TYR A 277 18.05 -0.76 -2.46
C TYR A 277 19.23 -1.06 -3.39
N GLY A 278 19.63 -2.34 -3.50
CA GLY A 278 20.68 -2.79 -4.41
C GLY A 278 20.27 -2.81 -5.89
N ALA A 279 18.95 -2.80 -6.18
CA ALA A 279 18.36 -2.77 -7.52
C ALA A 279 18.93 -3.82 -8.52
N ASP A 280 19.27 -5.03 -8.05
CA ASP A 280 19.85 -6.08 -8.90
C ASP A 280 18.78 -6.77 -9.78
N PRO A 281 18.85 -6.63 -11.13
CA PRO A 281 17.92 -7.29 -12.04
C PRO A 281 17.95 -8.83 -11.98
N LYS A 282 18.97 -9.45 -11.39
CA LYS A 282 19.00 -10.91 -11.19
C LYS A 282 18.16 -11.37 -10.00
N ASN A 283 17.70 -10.48 -9.14
CA ASN A 283 16.80 -10.82 -8.05
C ASN A 283 15.34 -10.75 -8.54
N PHE A 284 14.58 -11.83 -8.40
CA PHE A 284 13.17 -11.85 -8.79
C PHE A 284 12.33 -10.87 -7.94
N MET A 285 12.67 -10.63 -6.67
CA MET A 285 11.99 -9.61 -5.87
C MET A 285 12.14 -8.23 -6.48
N TYR A 286 13.30 -7.91 -7.07
CA TYR A 286 13.46 -6.68 -7.85
C TYR A 286 12.57 -6.68 -9.10
N GLN A 287 12.45 -7.81 -9.82
CA GLN A 287 11.52 -7.93 -10.95
C GLN A 287 10.06 -7.70 -10.54
N LEU A 288 9.67 -8.17 -9.35
CA LEU A 288 8.35 -7.93 -8.75
C LEU A 288 8.14 -6.45 -8.44
N VAL A 289 9.01 -5.85 -7.63
CA VAL A 289 8.78 -4.46 -7.20
C VAL A 289 8.94 -3.47 -8.36
N LYS A 290 9.68 -3.81 -9.43
CA LYS A 290 9.74 -3.02 -10.67
C LYS A 290 8.40 -2.87 -11.38
N THR A 291 7.41 -3.71 -11.06
CA THR A 291 6.02 -3.52 -11.56
C THR A 291 5.31 -2.33 -10.88
N TYR A 292 5.89 -1.79 -9.80
CA TYR A 292 5.37 -0.66 -9.05
C TYR A 292 5.86 0.61 -9.73
N ARG A 293 5.05 1.10 -10.67
CA ARG A 293 5.32 2.36 -11.39
C ARG A 293 5.47 3.51 -10.37
N PRO A 294 6.22 4.57 -10.70
CA PRO A 294 6.44 5.69 -9.76
C PRO A 294 5.14 6.22 -9.18
N GLY A 295 5.12 6.47 -7.87
CA GLY A 295 3.93 6.90 -7.14
C GLY A 295 2.92 5.80 -6.85
N ALA A 296 3.20 4.54 -7.18
CA ALA A 296 2.40 3.38 -6.82
C ALA A 296 3.16 2.39 -5.94
N MET A 297 2.45 1.71 -5.05
CA MET A 297 2.97 0.74 -4.11
C MET A 297 1.97 -0.38 -3.87
N ASP A 298 2.47 -1.61 -3.71
CA ASP A 298 1.68 -2.67 -3.10
C ASP A 298 1.97 -2.78 -1.61
N THR A 299 1.12 -2.19 -0.78
CA THR A 299 1.25 -2.31 0.68
C THR A 299 0.96 -3.72 1.19
N SER A 300 0.28 -4.57 0.40
CA SER A 300 0.04 -5.95 0.78
C SER A 300 1.35 -6.75 0.80
N LEU A 301 2.42 -6.31 0.10
CA LEU A 301 3.71 -7.00 0.10
C LEU A 301 4.21 -7.37 1.50
N VAL A 302 3.94 -6.55 2.52
CA VAL A 302 4.24 -6.88 3.92
C VAL A 302 3.33 -8.01 4.41
N SER A 303 2.02 -7.78 4.49
CA SER A 303 1.02 -8.80 4.85
C SER A 303 0.46 -9.47 3.59
N THR A 304 1.33 -10.23 2.90
CA THR A 304 1.07 -10.68 1.53
C THR A 304 -0.18 -11.51 1.41
N ASP A 305 -1.10 -11.06 0.56
CA ASP A 305 -2.21 -11.84 0.07
C ASP A 305 -1.88 -12.57 -1.22
N TYR A 306 -0.61 -12.67 -1.63
CA TYR A 306 -0.17 -13.27 -2.88
C TYR A 306 -0.87 -12.69 -4.12
N ILE A 307 -1.16 -11.40 -4.11
CA ILE A 307 -1.65 -10.68 -5.28
C ILE A 307 -0.73 -9.49 -5.48
N ASN A 308 0.01 -9.48 -6.58
CA ASN A 308 0.75 -8.30 -6.99
C ASN A 308 -0.22 -7.21 -7.48
N ASN A 309 -0.40 -6.19 -6.66
CA ASN A 309 -1.42 -5.16 -6.86
C ASN A 309 -0.88 -3.78 -6.44
N PRO A 310 0.05 -3.19 -7.23
CA PRO A 310 0.50 -1.83 -6.99
C PRO A 310 -0.65 -0.84 -7.16
N ARG A 311 -0.83 0.03 -6.16
CA ARG A 311 -1.85 1.08 -6.12
C ARG A 311 -1.21 2.45 -5.92
N THR A 312 -1.75 3.48 -6.56
CA THR A 312 -1.28 4.86 -6.39
C THR A 312 -1.41 5.34 -4.96
N MET A 313 -0.42 6.10 -4.49
CA MET A 313 -0.51 6.83 -3.23
C MET A 313 -1.68 7.81 -3.30
N ASN A 314 -2.63 7.66 -2.39
CA ASN A 314 -3.89 8.40 -2.45
C ASN A 314 -3.70 9.86 -2.06
N ALA A 315 -4.24 10.76 -2.87
CA ALA A 315 -4.55 12.11 -2.44
C ALA A 315 -5.82 12.12 -1.55
N VAL A 316 -5.84 13.00 -0.56
CA VAL A 316 -6.93 13.17 0.40
C VAL A 316 -7.57 14.54 0.20
N TYR A 317 -8.62 14.58 -0.62
CA TYR A 317 -9.38 15.80 -0.89
C TYR A 317 -10.83 15.70 -0.41
N ASN A 318 -11.39 16.83 0.04
CA ASN A 318 -12.81 17.05 0.28
C ASN A 318 -13.45 16.02 1.22
N LEU A 319 -12.83 15.78 2.38
CA LEU A 319 -13.30 14.77 3.33
C LEU A 319 -14.77 14.98 3.75
N LEU A 320 -15.20 16.21 4.02
CA LEU A 320 -16.59 16.48 4.42
C LEU A 320 -17.60 16.22 3.29
N PRO A 321 -17.42 16.75 2.06
CA PRO A 321 -18.25 16.36 0.92
C PRO A 321 -18.35 14.85 0.69
N ARG A 322 -17.26 14.10 0.83
CA ARG A 322 -17.26 12.62 0.72
C ARG A 322 -18.13 11.96 1.79
N LEU A 323 -18.00 12.39 3.05
CA LEU A 323 -18.85 11.90 4.14
C LEU A 323 -20.33 12.23 3.89
N ALA A 324 -20.62 13.44 3.41
CA ALA A 324 -21.97 13.91 3.15
C ALA A 324 -22.69 13.04 2.11
N ILE A 325 -22.04 12.73 0.98
CA ILE A 325 -22.67 11.89 -0.05
C ILE A 325 -22.75 10.41 0.35
N GLY A 326 -21.88 9.95 1.27
CA GLY A 326 -21.99 8.62 1.88
C GLY A 326 -23.39 8.38 2.47
N LYS A 327 -24.03 9.41 3.04
CA LYS A 327 -25.42 9.33 3.56
C LYS A 327 -26.45 8.96 2.50
N ARG A 328 -26.15 9.23 1.24
CA ARG A 328 -27.01 8.94 0.11
C ARG A 328 -26.74 7.56 -0.48
N TRP A 329 -25.47 7.19 -0.63
CA TRP A 329 -25.05 5.94 -1.30
C TRP A 329 -25.33 4.66 -0.52
N GLY A 330 -25.35 4.73 0.80
CA GLY A 330 -25.65 3.58 1.61
C GLY A 330 -25.03 3.71 2.99
N LYS A 331 -25.65 3.03 3.95
CA LYS A 331 -25.11 2.86 5.29
C LYS A 331 -24.44 1.50 5.41
N GLU A 332 -23.34 1.45 6.13
CA GLU A 332 -22.63 0.21 6.47
C GLU A 332 -23.08 -0.26 7.87
N THR A 333 -23.17 -1.57 8.06
CA THR A 333 -23.45 -2.19 9.36
C THR A 333 -22.19 -2.82 9.92
N LEU A 334 -21.88 -2.48 11.16
CA LEU A 334 -20.73 -2.99 11.91
C LEU A 334 -21.14 -4.15 12.82
N SER A 335 -20.26 -5.14 12.97
CA SER A 335 -20.44 -6.23 13.93
C SER A 335 -19.12 -6.73 14.53
N GLY A 336 -19.19 -7.46 15.65
CA GLY A 336 -18.00 -8.03 16.28
C GLY A 336 -16.92 -6.99 16.59
N GLY A 337 -15.67 -7.27 16.22
CA GLY A 337 -14.54 -6.37 16.41
C GLY A 337 -14.55 -5.10 15.55
N GLU A 338 -15.43 -5.01 14.56
CA GLU A 338 -15.63 -3.79 13.76
C GLU A 338 -16.23 -2.66 14.62
N LEU A 339 -17.00 -3.01 15.66
CA LEU A 339 -17.61 -2.06 16.60
C LEU A 339 -16.59 -1.39 17.53
N ASP A 340 -15.37 -1.93 17.62
CA ASP A 340 -14.30 -1.37 18.44
C ASP A 340 -13.69 -0.10 17.81
N ASN A 341 -13.96 0.18 16.52
CA ASN A 341 -13.51 1.42 15.88
C ASN A 341 -14.21 2.63 16.50
N LYS A 342 -13.40 3.59 17.01
CA LYS A 342 -13.94 4.89 17.43
C LYS A 342 -14.62 5.63 16.29
N GLN A 343 -15.64 6.38 16.64
CA GLN A 343 -16.45 7.17 15.73
C GLN A 343 -16.31 8.66 16.07
N LEU A 344 -16.68 9.53 15.13
CA LEU A 344 -16.65 11.00 15.37
C LEU A 344 -17.45 11.41 16.62
N ASN A 345 -18.51 10.64 16.95
CA ASN A 345 -19.37 10.81 18.11
C ASN A 345 -18.66 10.57 19.45
N ASP A 346 -17.51 9.89 19.46
CA ASP A 346 -16.73 9.65 20.67
C ASP A 346 -15.88 10.87 21.06
N PHE A 347 -15.66 11.80 20.13
CA PHE A 347 -14.77 12.96 20.30
C PHE A 347 -15.47 14.32 20.13
N SER A 348 -16.66 14.35 19.53
CA SER A 348 -17.38 15.60 19.24
C SER A 348 -18.88 15.45 19.50
N SER A 349 -19.51 16.57 19.87
CA SER A 349 -20.97 16.74 19.93
C SER A 349 -21.51 17.58 18.78
N ALA A 350 -20.66 18.03 17.84
CA ALA A 350 -21.03 18.89 16.74
C ALA A 350 -21.92 18.12 15.72
N PRO A 351 -23.17 18.54 15.46
CA PRO A 351 -24.09 17.81 14.59
C PRO A 351 -23.56 17.55 13.18
N VAL A 352 -22.73 18.44 12.66
CA VAL A 352 -22.11 18.30 11.34
C VAL A 352 -21.19 17.07 11.24
N LEU A 353 -20.59 16.64 12.36
CA LEU A 353 -19.69 15.48 12.43
C LEU A 353 -20.38 14.24 13.00
N THR A 354 -21.24 14.40 14.01
CA THR A 354 -21.86 13.25 14.71
C THR A 354 -22.95 12.54 13.91
N GLN A 355 -23.39 13.12 12.79
CA GLN A 355 -24.41 12.53 11.91
C GLN A 355 -23.93 11.32 11.10
N PHE A 356 -22.64 10.98 11.13
CA PHE A 356 -22.04 9.90 10.33
C PHE A 356 -21.90 8.57 11.09
N PHE A 357 -22.46 8.48 12.29
CA PHE A 357 -22.62 7.24 13.01
C PHE A 357 -23.92 7.26 13.82
N ASP A 358 -24.73 6.22 13.67
CA ASP A 358 -25.93 5.98 14.44
C ASP A 358 -25.79 4.68 15.25
N LYS A 359 -25.91 4.83 16.57
CA LYS A 359 -25.70 3.72 17.51
C LYS A 359 -26.81 2.67 17.32
N PRO A 360 -26.48 1.37 17.47
CA PRO A 360 -25.20 0.84 17.94
C PRO A 360 -24.17 0.55 16.85
N ALA A 361 -24.55 0.52 15.57
CA ALA A 361 -23.77 -0.19 14.55
C ALA A 361 -23.86 0.39 13.13
N THR A 362 -24.59 1.47 12.92
CA THR A 362 -24.79 2.04 11.58
C THR A 362 -23.77 3.15 11.33
N VAL A 363 -22.98 3.06 10.27
CA VAL A 363 -21.95 4.05 9.95
C VAL A 363 -22.04 4.52 8.48
N TRP A 364 -21.65 5.77 8.24
CA TRP A 364 -21.47 6.32 6.90
C TRP A 364 -20.00 6.66 6.68
N THR A 365 -19.51 6.31 5.50
CA THR A 365 -18.06 6.27 5.26
C THR A 365 -17.67 7.00 3.99
N PRO A 366 -16.45 7.60 3.97
CA PRO A 366 -15.99 8.33 2.79
C PRO A 366 -15.43 7.42 1.69
N HIS A 367 -15.17 6.14 1.96
CA HIS A 367 -14.49 5.18 1.07
C HIS A 367 -13.27 5.80 0.36
N VAL A 368 -12.15 5.93 1.04
CA VAL A 368 -10.90 6.48 0.48
C VAL A 368 -10.07 5.39 -0.22
N LEU A 369 -10.17 4.13 0.21
CA LEU A 369 -9.40 3.04 -0.37
C LEU A 369 -9.93 2.62 -1.75
N LYS A 370 -9.03 2.10 -2.59
CA LYS A 370 -9.32 1.80 -4.01
C LYS A 370 -10.44 0.77 -4.23
N ASP A 371 -10.67 -0.09 -3.26
CA ASP A 371 -11.74 -1.11 -3.22
C ASP A 371 -12.94 -0.68 -2.35
N GLY A 372 -12.85 0.49 -1.69
CA GLY A 372 -13.86 0.98 -0.76
C GLY A 372 -14.02 0.11 0.48
N SER A 373 -12.96 -0.61 0.88
CA SER A 373 -13.00 -1.51 2.04
C SER A 373 -12.96 -0.78 3.39
N ASP A 374 -12.48 0.47 3.43
CA ASP A 374 -12.50 1.35 4.59
C ASP A 374 -13.92 1.83 4.93
N SER A 375 -14.70 0.89 5.43
CA SER A 375 -16.15 0.97 5.57
C SER A 375 -16.59 0.96 7.05
N VAL A 376 -15.68 1.32 7.95
CA VAL A 376 -15.89 1.37 9.42
C VAL A 376 -15.97 2.79 10.00
N GLY A 377 -16.07 3.81 9.13
CA GLY A 377 -16.07 5.24 9.51
C GLY A 377 -14.72 5.92 9.24
N ALA A 378 -14.73 7.26 9.24
CA ALA A 378 -13.54 8.06 8.92
C ALA A 378 -12.36 7.80 9.86
N LEU A 379 -12.61 7.69 11.17
CA LEU A 379 -11.52 7.49 12.15
C LEU A 379 -10.92 6.07 12.06
N GLY A 380 -11.74 5.04 11.88
CA GLY A 380 -11.24 3.67 11.66
C GLY A 380 -10.40 3.56 10.39
N ALA A 381 -10.83 4.20 9.29
CA ALA A 381 -10.06 4.27 8.04
C ALA A 381 -8.67 4.91 8.25
N LEU A 382 -8.63 6.03 8.98
CA LEU A 382 -7.42 6.77 9.29
C LEU A 382 -6.48 6.01 10.25
N ASN A 383 -7.02 5.37 11.30
CA ASN A 383 -6.24 4.57 12.25
C ASN A 383 -5.52 3.40 11.58
N ARG A 384 -6.17 2.72 10.62
CA ARG A 384 -5.60 1.57 9.91
C ARG A 384 -4.28 1.91 9.22
N VAL A 385 -4.12 3.13 8.72
CA VAL A 385 -2.90 3.55 8.00
C VAL A 385 -1.66 3.42 8.88
N TYR A 386 -1.78 3.67 10.20
CA TYR A 386 -0.66 3.52 11.13
C TYR A 386 -0.26 2.05 11.35
N LEU A 387 -1.22 1.11 11.37
CA LEU A 387 -0.91 -0.33 11.38
C LEU A 387 -0.20 -0.76 10.09
N ASN A 388 -0.64 -0.25 8.92
CA ASN A 388 0.00 -0.58 7.64
C ASN A 388 1.50 -0.19 7.62
N ILE A 389 1.89 0.86 8.35
CA ILE A 389 3.29 1.30 8.48
C ILE A 389 3.99 0.74 9.72
N GLY A 390 3.39 -0.22 10.44
CA GLY A 390 4.06 -0.97 11.50
C GLY A 390 3.78 -0.55 12.95
N LEU A 391 2.74 0.27 13.20
CA LEU A 391 2.27 0.52 14.57
C LEU A 391 1.95 -0.83 15.26
N PHE A 392 2.39 -0.97 16.52
CA PHE A 392 2.22 -2.18 17.33
C PHE A 392 2.71 -3.48 16.65
N SER A 393 3.87 -3.38 16.00
CA SER A 393 4.53 -4.50 15.28
C SER A 393 4.85 -5.73 16.12
N GLU A 394 4.86 -5.62 17.45
CA GLU A 394 4.99 -6.72 18.38
C GLU A 394 3.86 -7.74 18.20
N GLU A 395 2.63 -7.25 18.06
CA GLU A 395 1.43 -8.07 17.81
C GLU A 395 1.25 -8.33 16.31
N TRP A 396 1.37 -7.29 15.48
CA TRP A 396 1.04 -7.38 14.04
C TRP A 396 1.81 -8.50 13.31
N LEU A 397 3.11 -8.64 13.59
CA LEU A 397 3.97 -9.66 12.98
C LEU A 397 3.67 -11.10 13.48
N LEU A 398 2.80 -11.28 14.47
CA LEU A 398 2.33 -12.59 14.92
C LEU A 398 1.16 -13.10 14.08
N HIS A 399 0.58 -12.29 13.20
CA HIS A 399 -0.56 -12.68 12.38
C HIS A 399 -0.19 -13.22 11.00
N PHE A 400 1.03 -12.98 10.50
CA PHE A 400 1.48 -13.43 9.18
C PHE A 400 3.01 -13.55 9.13
N ASN A 401 3.54 -14.11 8.04
CA ASN A 401 4.98 -14.07 7.76
C ASN A 401 5.24 -12.92 6.78
N PRO A 402 5.98 -11.87 7.15
CA PRO A 402 6.18 -10.71 6.28
C PRO A 402 6.88 -11.09 4.97
N VAL A 403 6.41 -10.57 3.84
CA VAL A 403 6.96 -10.75 2.47
C VAL A 403 6.84 -12.17 1.93
N ALA A 404 7.34 -13.19 2.64
CA ALA A 404 7.35 -14.58 2.20
C ALA A 404 5.99 -15.28 2.30
N GLY A 405 5.14 -14.87 3.26
CA GLY A 405 3.88 -15.54 3.55
C GLY A 405 4.05 -16.97 4.09
N GLY A 406 3.02 -17.81 3.90
CA GLY A 406 3.00 -19.25 4.21
C GLY A 406 2.30 -19.57 5.53
N LYS A 407 2.07 -18.54 6.35
CA LYS A 407 1.31 -18.60 7.61
C LYS A 407 -0.16 -18.25 7.39
N THR A 408 -1.06 -18.77 8.26
CA THR A 408 -2.46 -18.31 8.26
C THR A 408 -2.47 -16.86 8.65
N ILE A 409 -3.01 -16.01 7.79
CA ILE A 409 -3.33 -14.65 8.20
C ILE A 409 -4.51 -14.70 9.15
N SER A 410 -4.37 -14.07 10.32
CA SER A 410 -5.47 -13.84 11.26
C SER A 410 -5.70 -12.34 11.47
N PRO A 411 -6.87 -11.92 11.98
CA PRO A 411 -7.15 -10.52 12.26
C PRO A 411 -6.22 -9.91 13.29
N ILE A 412 -5.79 -8.66 13.06
CA ILE A 412 -5.29 -7.81 14.14
C ILE A 412 -6.47 -7.16 14.85
N GLU A 413 -6.81 -7.64 16.04
CA GLU A 413 -7.98 -7.17 16.77
C GLU A 413 -7.74 -5.80 17.42
N ILE A 414 -8.63 -4.84 17.17
CA ILE A 414 -8.59 -3.50 17.78
C ILE A 414 -8.61 -3.59 19.31
N LYS A 415 -9.47 -4.43 19.88
CA LYS A 415 -9.52 -4.69 21.32
C LYS A 415 -8.17 -5.12 21.91
N THR A 416 -7.39 -5.91 21.17
CA THR A 416 -6.03 -6.30 21.59
C THR A 416 -5.10 -5.10 21.56
N ALA A 417 -5.14 -4.28 20.50
CA ALA A 417 -4.37 -3.05 20.41
C ALA A 417 -4.72 -2.04 21.52
N GLU A 418 -6.01 -1.80 21.78
CA GLU A 418 -6.49 -0.95 22.88
C GLU A 418 -6.03 -1.46 24.25
N LYS A 419 -5.99 -2.78 24.44
CA LYS A 419 -5.56 -3.36 25.71
C LYS A 419 -4.04 -3.30 25.88
N ASN A 420 -3.28 -3.57 24.83
CA ASN A 420 -1.88 -3.95 24.95
C ASN A 420 -0.88 -2.94 24.37
N SER A 421 -1.32 -1.90 23.67
CA SER A 421 -0.42 -0.91 23.07
C SER A 421 -0.72 0.52 23.53
N SER A 422 0.25 1.13 24.22
CA SER A 422 0.22 2.55 24.56
C SER A 422 0.34 3.42 23.31
N TYR A 423 1.08 2.99 22.29
CA TYR A 423 1.21 3.70 21.02
C TYR A 423 -0.10 3.69 20.21
N TRP A 424 -0.83 2.58 20.19
CA TRP A 424 -2.16 2.51 19.56
C TRP A 424 -3.13 3.49 20.22
N GLN A 425 -3.24 3.44 21.54
CA GLN A 425 -4.11 4.35 22.30
C GLN A 425 -3.78 5.83 22.06
N ALA A 426 -2.49 6.19 22.02
CA ALA A 426 -2.06 7.57 21.72
C ALA A 426 -2.37 7.99 20.27
N THR A 427 -2.26 7.05 19.33
CA THR A 427 -2.63 7.25 17.92
C THR A 427 -4.13 7.47 17.80
N GLU A 428 -4.94 6.56 18.34
CA GLU A 428 -6.41 6.65 18.28
C GLU A 428 -6.95 7.93 18.89
N ALA A 429 -6.37 8.39 20.02
CA ALA A 429 -6.73 9.66 20.63
C ALA A 429 -6.37 10.89 19.78
N GLY A 430 -5.31 10.80 18.96
CA GLY A 430 -4.87 11.86 18.07
C GLY A 430 -5.63 11.92 16.73
N THR A 431 -6.17 10.78 16.28
CA THR A 431 -6.78 10.66 14.93
C THR A 431 -7.95 11.60 14.69
N PHE A 432 -8.70 11.99 15.73
CA PHE A 432 -9.75 13.01 15.59
C PHE A 432 -9.18 14.36 15.12
N ASN A 433 -8.05 14.80 15.68
CA ASN A 433 -7.39 16.04 15.26
C ASN A 433 -6.87 15.96 13.82
N MET A 434 -6.37 14.79 13.42
CA MET A 434 -5.97 14.54 12.04
C MET A 434 -7.17 14.60 11.08
N ALA A 435 -8.34 14.08 11.48
CA ALA A 435 -9.56 14.24 10.70
C ALA A 435 -9.94 15.72 10.57
N LEU A 436 -9.88 16.51 11.64
CA LEU A 436 -10.12 17.97 11.59
C LEU A 436 -9.17 18.67 10.61
N PHE A 437 -7.88 18.32 10.65
CA PHE A 437 -6.90 18.81 9.70
C PHE A 437 -7.32 18.53 8.25
N PHE A 438 -7.71 17.29 7.91
CA PHE A 438 -8.14 16.96 6.55
C PHE A 438 -9.45 17.63 6.10
N LEU A 439 -10.36 17.96 7.02
CA LEU A 439 -11.54 18.76 6.69
C LEU A 439 -11.15 20.15 6.19
N LYS A 440 -9.97 20.64 6.58
CA LYS A 440 -9.48 21.97 6.23
C LYS A 440 -8.44 21.98 5.11
N ALA A 441 -7.39 21.17 5.24
CA ALA A 441 -6.24 21.17 4.32
C ALA A 441 -6.48 20.38 3.02
N GLY A 442 -7.41 19.42 3.01
CA GLY A 442 -7.72 18.61 1.83
C GLY A 442 -8.52 19.36 0.76
N GLN A 443 -8.13 20.57 0.38
CA GLN A 443 -8.78 21.36 -0.67
C GLN A 443 -8.23 21.00 -2.05
N PRO A 444 -9.03 21.14 -3.13
CA PRO A 444 -8.56 21.06 -4.50
C PRO A 444 -7.36 21.98 -4.80
N ASP A 445 -6.44 21.48 -5.61
CA ASP A 445 -5.32 22.20 -6.19
C ASP A 445 -5.65 22.50 -7.66
N ASN A 446 -6.33 23.62 -7.92
CA ASN A 446 -6.84 23.92 -9.26
C ASN A 446 -5.71 24.38 -10.19
N LEU A 447 -5.77 24.00 -11.46
CA LEU A 447 -4.76 24.39 -12.45
C LEU A 447 -4.67 25.92 -12.61
N LYS A 448 -5.79 26.65 -12.51
CA LYS A 448 -5.83 28.11 -12.57
C LYS A 448 -5.02 28.81 -11.46
N ASP A 449 -4.80 28.12 -10.34
CA ASP A 449 -4.08 28.66 -9.18
C ASP A 449 -2.58 28.33 -9.28
N ALA A 450 -2.18 27.51 -10.25
CA ALA A 450 -0.80 27.09 -10.47
C ALA A 450 -0.03 28.09 -11.35
N PRO A 451 1.29 28.25 -11.14
CA PRO A 451 2.11 29.18 -11.91
C PRO A 451 2.12 28.81 -13.40
N GLY A 452 1.67 29.74 -14.25
CA GLY A 452 1.54 29.52 -15.68
C GLY A 452 0.38 28.59 -16.06
N GLY A 453 -0.49 28.21 -15.13
CA GLY A 453 -1.64 27.33 -15.39
C GLY A 453 -2.65 27.89 -16.38
N ASP A 454 -2.81 29.23 -16.40
CA ASP A 454 -3.70 29.93 -17.34
C ASP A 454 -3.41 29.59 -18.81
N GLN A 455 -2.16 29.27 -19.15
CA GLN A 455 -1.77 28.93 -20.52
C GLN A 455 -2.45 27.66 -21.08
N TYR A 456 -2.97 26.83 -20.17
CA TYR A 456 -3.66 25.59 -20.48
C TYR A 456 -5.19 25.71 -20.42
N LEU A 457 -5.70 26.90 -20.03
CA LEU A 457 -7.12 27.20 -19.81
C LEU A 457 -7.59 28.27 -20.82
N HIS A 458 -7.44 27.97 -22.11
CA HIS A 458 -7.74 28.89 -23.22
C HIS A 458 -8.91 28.46 -24.10
N ALA A 459 -9.61 27.40 -23.72
CA ALA A 459 -10.74 26.89 -24.48
C ALA A 459 -11.83 27.96 -24.62
N GLU A 460 -12.38 28.08 -25.83
CA GLU A 460 -13.53 28.95 -26.07
C GLU A 460 -14.75 28.46 -25.29
N GLU A 461 -15.64 29.38 -24.91
CA GLU A 461 -16.85 29.08 -24.15
C GLU A 461 -17.68 27.96 -24.79
N ALA A 462 -17.80 27.95 -26.11
CA ALA A 462 -18.51 26.89 -26.84
C ALA A 462 -17.89 25.49 -26.64
N SER A 463 -16.56 25.41 -26.53
CA SER A 463 -15.86 24.16 -26.26
C SER A 463 -16.09 23.71 -24.81
N LEU A 464 -16.03 24.63 -23.85
CA LEU A 464 -16.32 24.34 -22.44
C LEU A 464 -17.77 23.90 -22.23
N GLU A 465 -18.74 24.56 -22.84
CA GLU A 465 -20.16 24.18 -22.79
C GLU A 465 -20.40 22.80 -23.43
N ARG A 466 -19.69 22.50 -24.52
CA ARG A 466 -19.71 21.15 -25.10
C ARG A 466 -19.09 20.12 -24.15
N GLY A 467 -17.96 20.42 -23.54
CA GLY A 467 -17.29 19.56 -22.56
C GLY A 467 -18.15 19.26 -21.34
N LYS A 468 -18.82 20.28 -20.78
CA LYS A 468 -19.83 20.15 -19.72
C LYS A 468 -20.95 19.20 -20.11
N THR A 469 -21.49 19.34 -21.32
CA THR A 469 -22.54 18.46 -21.85
C THR A 469 -22.07 17.01 -21.95
N VAL A 470 -20.90 16.79 -22.55
CA VAL A 470 -20.31 15.44 -22.69
C VAL A 470 -20.06 14.81 -21.32
N PHE A 471 -19.52 15.57 -20.38
CA PHE A 471 -19.26 15.13 -19.02
C PHE A 471 -20.55 14.72 -18.32
N ALA A 472 -21.59 15.57 -18.37
CA ALA A 472 -22.90 15.31 -17.77
C ALA A 472 -23.53 14.00 -18.25
N GLU A 473 -23.45 13.73 -19.55
CA GLU A 473 -24.11 12.59 -20.18
C GLU A 473 -23.32 11.28 -20.07
N THR A 474 -21.99 11.35 -20.01
CA THR A 474 -21.13 10.15 -20.11
C THR A 474 -20.42 9.82 -18.79
N CYS A 475 -19.90 10.83 -18.11
CA CYS A 475 -18.92 10.68 -17.02
C CYS A 475 -19.54 10.92 -15.63
N ALA A 476 -20.45 11.89 -15.52
CA ALA A 476 -20.89 12.43 -14.23
C ALA A 476 -21.65 11.42 -13.35
N ARG A 477 -22.25 10.36 -13.94
CA ARG A 477 -22.83 9.23 -13.19
C ARG A 477 -21.83 8.44 -12.34
N CYS A 478 -20.53 8.53 -12.63
CA CYS A 478 -19.48 7.97 -11.77
C CYS A 478 -18.66 9.08 -11.14
N HIS A 479 -18.41 10.17 -11.87
CA HIS A 479 -17.49 11.23 -11.50
C HIS A 479 -18.17 12.52 -11.00
N SER A 480 -19.32 12.43 -10.33
CA SER A 480 -19.94 13.59 -9.67
C SER A 480 -20.56 13.21 -8.34
N SER A 481 -20.21 13.97 -7.31
CA SER A 481 -20.88 13.92 -6.00
C SER A 481 -22.13 14.81 -5.96
N LYS A 482 -22.28 15.71 -6.94
CA LYS A 482 -23.55 16.42 -7.21
C LYS A 482 -24.35 15.61 -8.23
N LEU A 483 -25.41 14.98 -7.75
CA LEU A 483 -26.34 14.16 -8.54
C LEU A 483 -27.75 14.78 -8.43
N PRO A 484 -28.71 14.40 -9.31
CA PRO A 484 -30.08 14.89 -9.22
C PRO A 484 -30.70 14.58 -7.85
N GLU A 485 -31.74 15.29 -7.43
CA GLU A 485 -32.29 15.13 -6.07
C GLU A 485 -32.91 13.74 -5.84
N SER A 486 -33.52 13.17 -6.87
CA SER A 486 -34.14 11.83 -6.84
C SER A 486 -33.54 10.92 -7.89
N VAL A 487 -32.91 9.85 -7.46
CA VAL A 487 -32.16 8.90 -8.27
C VAL A 487 -32.56 7.48 -7.88
N ALA A 488 -33.10 6.73 -8.84
CA ALA A 488 -33.53 5.37 -8.60
C ALA A 488 -32.34 4.47 -8.21
N GLY A 489 -32.53 3.62 -7.19
CA GLY A 489 -31.45 2.80 -6.63
C GLY A 489 -30.56 3.53 -5.64
N LEU A 490 -30.54 4.86 -5.63
CA LEU A 490 -29.78 5.66 -4.67
C LEU A 490 -30.68 6.20 -3.55
N ASP A 491 -31.88 6.67 -3.86
CA ASP A 491 -32.73 7.32 -2.86
C ASP A 491 -33.83 6.39 -2.30
N PRO A 492 -34.22 6.56 -1.02
CA PRO A 492 -33.77 7.60 -0.08
C PRO A 492 -32.51 7.26 0.75
N SER A 493 -31.94 6.06 0.64
CA SER A 493 -30.89 5.62 1.59
C SER A 493 -29.83 4.66 1.01
N GLY A 494 -29.80 4.53 -0.31
CA GLY A 494 -28.82 3.72 -1.04
C GLY A 494 -28.86 2.25 -0.67
N CYS A 495 -27.72 1.57 -0.83
CA CYS A 495 -27.60 0.15 -0.51
C CYS A 495 -26.16 -0.26 -0.21
N ALA A 496 -26.03 -1.26 0.65
CA ALA A 496 -24.81 -2.01 0.94
C ALA A 496 -25.18 -3.48 1.22
N GLY A 497 -24.19 -4.37 1.34
CA GLY A 497 -24.45 -5.78 1.66
C GLY A 497 -24.98 -6.62 0.48
N PRO A 498 -25.72 -7.71 0.76
CA PRO A 498 -26.03 -8.75 -0.24
C PRO A 498 -26.80 -8.25 -1.48
N ASP A 499 -27.66 -7.25 -1.33
CA ASP A 499 -28.51 -6.72 -2.40
C ASP A 499 -27.86 -5.61 -3.23
N TYR A 500 -26.59 -5.31 -2.98
CA TYR A 500 -25.86 -4.19 -3.59
C TYR A 500 -25.94 -4.19 -5.13
N LEU A 501 -25.72 -5.33 -5.79
CA LEU A 501 -25.74 -5.38 -7.26
C LEU A 501 -27.11 -5.11 -7.88
N ALA A 502 -28.20 -5.51 -7.21
CA ALA A 502 -29.54 -5.23 -7.71
C ALA A 502 -29.83 -3.72 -7.67
N CYS A 503 -29.40 -3.07 -6.60
CA CYS A 503 -29.47 -1.63 -6.41
C CYS A 503 -28.56 -0.87 -7.38
N TRP A 504 -27.30 -1.28 -7.53
CA TRP A 504 -26.37 -0.76 -8.53
C TRP A 504 -26.95 -0.83 -9.94
N LYS A 505 -27.58 -1.95 -10.33
CA LYS A 505 -28.23 -2.09 -11.65
C LYS A 505 -29.39 -1.10 -11.84
N ARG A 506 -30.20 -0.83 -10.80
CA ARG A 506 -31.26 0.19 -10.86
C ARG A 506 -30.67 1.59 -11.07
N TYR A 507 -29.63 1.93 -10.32
CA TYR A 507 -28.89 3.18 -10.48
C TYR A 507 -28.34 3.31 -11.90
N TRP A 508 -27.56 2.32 -12.34
CA TRP A 508 -26.95 2.31 -13.66
C TRP A 508 -27.98 2.48 -14.77
N ASN A 509 -29.09 1.74 -14.73
CA ASN A 509 -30.15 1.86 -15.73
C ASN A 509 -30.82 3.24 -15.71
N PHE A 510 -31.07 3.82 -14.53
CA PHE A 510 -31.64 5.16 -14.42
C PHE A 510 -30.71 6.22 -15.01
N THR A 511 -29.40 6.10 -14.80
CA THR A 511 -28.41 7.05 -15.34
C THR A 511 -28.37 7.09 -16.87
N LYS A 512 -28.89 6.05 -17.55
CA LYS A 512 -29.00 6.01 -19.02
C LYS A 512 -30.19 6.78 -19.57
N THR A 513 -31.17 7.11 -18.73
CA THR A 513 -32.42 7.78 -19.16
C THR A 513 -32.17 9.23 -19.54
N ASP A 514 -33.02 9.76 -20.42
CA ASP A 514 -32.98 11.19 -20.78
C ASP A 514 -33.29 12.07 -19.58
N GLN A 515 -34.17 11.64 -18.67
CA GLN A 515 -34.44 12.36 -17.43
C GLN A 515 -33.16 12.64 -16.64
N PHE A 516 -32.37 11.59 -16.34
CA PHE A 516 -31.14 11.76 -15.59
C PHE A 516 -30.15 12.68 -16.32
N LYS A 517 -29.99 12.50 -17.64
CA LYS A 517 -29.08 13.31 -18.45
C LYS A 517 -29.50 14.79 -18.49
N ASP A 518 -30.79 15.06 -18.65
CA ASP A 518 -31.36 16.42 -18.65
C ASP A 518 -31.12 17.14 -17.32
N GLU A 519 -31.32 16.43 -16.20
CA GLU A 519 -31.06 16.95 -14.85
C GLU A 519 -29.56 17.16 -14.63
N MET A 520 -28.72 16.20 -15.04
CA MET A 520 -27.27 16.31 -14.93
C MET A 520 -26.69 17.43 -15.77
N ARG A 521 -27.20 17.71 -16.97
CA ARG A 521 -26.75 18.85 -17.77
C ARG A 521 -27.00 20.17 -17.03
N LYS A 522 -28.15 20.31 -16.35
CA LYS A 522 -28.43 21.50 -15.51
C LYS A 522 -27.48 21.61 -14.33
N ILE A 523 -27.17 20.49 -13.67
CA ILE A 523 -26.24 20.45 -12.53
C ILE A 523 -24.82 20.82 -12.97
N VAL A 524 -24.33 20.27 -14.07
CA VAL A 524 -22.97 20.52 -14.57
C VAL A 524 -22.83 21.93 -15.14
N ALA A 525 -23.89 22.48 -15.73
CA ALA A 525 -23.91 23.88 -16.20
C ALA A 525 -23.97 24.92 -15.07
N ALA A 526 -24.28 24.51 -13.84
CA ALA A 526 -24.38 25.43 -12.71
C ALA A 526 -23.01 26.05 -12.39
N PRO A 527 -22.94 27.37 -12.09
CA PRO A 527 -21.67 28.05 -11.84
C PRO A 527 -20.96 27.52 -10.59
N ASP A 528 -21.69 26.94 -9.65
CA ASP A 528 -21.15 26.32 -8.44
C ASP A 528 -20.86 24.83 -8.62
N PHE A 529 -20.95 24.25 -9.82
CA PHE A 529 -20.83 22.79 -10.05
C PHE A 529 -19.60 22.17 -9.36
N LEU A 530 -18.43 22.83 -9.44
CA LEU A 530 -17.18 22.36 -8.83
C LEU A 530 -17.12 22.61 -7.32
N ALA A 531 -17.86 23.59 -6.78
CA ALA A 531 -17.85 23.93 -5.37
C ALA A 531 -18.41 22.78 -4.51
N GLY A 532 -17.54 22.18 -3.68
CA GLY A 532 -17.89 21.03 -2.86
C GLY A 532 -18.16 19.74 -3.65
N ASN A 533 -17.90 19.72 -4.97
CA ASN A 533 -17.98 18.51 -5.76
C ASN A 533 -16.59 17.89 -5.88
N TYR A 534 -16.39 16.72 -5.28
CA TYR A 534 -15.10 16.04 -5.34
C TYR A 534 -14.94 15.12 -6.57
N LEU A 535 -15.86 15.25 -7.53
CA LEU A 535 -15.81 14.64 -8.87
C LEU A 535 -15.65 13.11 -8.83
N SER A 536 -16.36 12.49 -7.89
CA SER A 536 -16.52 11.05 -7.72
C SER A 536 -17.81 10.78 -6.95
N THR A 537 -18.38 9.61 -7.13
CA THR A 537 -19.46 9.09 -6.29
C THR A 537 -18.94 8.21 -5.14
N ASP A 538 -17.67 7.82 -5.19
CA ASP A 538 -16.99 6.86 -4.30
C ASP A 538 -17.67 5.48 -4.19
N VAL A 539 -18.58 5.18 -5.12
CA VAL A 539 -19.26 3.88 -5.16
C VAL A 539 -18.35 2.76 -5.59
N ARG A 540 -18.69 1.55 -5.13
CA ARG A 540 -18.04 0.30 -5.52
C ARG A 540 -18.56 -0.15 -6.89
N VAL A 541 -17.84 0.19 -7.95
CA VAL A 541 -18.21 -0.21 -9.32
C VAL A 541 -17.76 -1.65 -9.57
N PRO A 542 -18.63 -2.55 -10.08
CA PRO A 542 -18.23 -3.91 -10.38
C PRO A 542 -17.22 -3.95 -11.53
N VAL A 543 -16.18 -4.77 -11.41
CA VAL A 543 -15.14 -4.89 -12.45
C VAL A 543 -15.69 -5.45 -13.78
N THR A 544 -16.84 -6.12 -13.77
CA THR A 544 -17.56 -6.54 -14.98
C THR A 544 -18.02 -5.36 -15.85
N LEU A 545 -18.17 -4.16 -15.27
CA LEU A 545 -18.39 -2.93 -16.01
C LEU A 545 -17.08 -2.25 -16.42
N LEU A 546 -16.15 -2.08 -15.46
CA LEU A 546 -14.92 -1.30 -15.69
C LEU A 546 -13.94 -2.01 -16.64
N ARG A 547 -13.88 -3.34 -16.58
CA ARG A 547 -12.92 -4.20 -17.31
C ARG A 547 -11.46 -3.81 -17.09
N THR A 548 -11.17 -3.12 -15.98
CA THR A 548 -9.82 -2.80 -15.52
C THR A 548 -9.16 -4.04 -14.92
N ASN A 549 -7.84 -4.01 -14.75
CA ASN A 549 -7.10 -5.12 -14.15
C ASN A 549 -7.75 -5.61 -12.83
N ALA A 550 -8.03 -6.91 -12.75
CA ALA A 550 -8.79 -7.48 -11.65
C ALA A 550 -7.98 -7.74 -10.36
N CYS A 551 -6.65 -7.56 -10.35
CA CYS A 551 -5.85 -7.87 -9.17
C CYS A 551 -6.20 -6.97 -7.97
N SER A 552 -6.46 -5.68 -8.20
CA SER A 552 -6.92 -4.79 -7.12
C SER A 552 -8.26 -5.23 -6.51
N PRO A 553 -9.33 -5.44 -7.30
CA PRO A 553 -10.61 -6.00 -6.81
C PRO A 553 -10.54 -7.37 -6.14
N LEU A 554 -9.49 -8.15 -6.34
CA LEU A 554 -9.34 -9.50 -5.79
C LEU A 554 -8.64 -9.54 -4.42
N ALA A 555 -8.11 -8.40 -3.96
CA ALA A 555 -7.40 -8.29 -2.68
C ALA A 555 -8.19 -8.91 -1.52
N THR A 556 -7.50 -9.65 -0.64
CA THR A 556 -8.16 -10.41 0.42
C THR A 556 -7.93 -9.86 1.83
N ASN A 557 -7.06 -8.86 1.99
CA ASN A 557 -6.67 -8.41 3.34
C ASN A 557 -7.82 -7.82 4.18
N ALA A 558 -8.86 -7.28 3.54
CA ALA A 558 -10.02 -6.67 4.21
C ALA A 558 -11.27 -7.57 4.25
N ILE A 559 -11.15 -8.87 3.98
CA ILE A 559 -12.28 -9.80 4.07
C ILE A 559 -12.38 -10.43 5.47
N ALA A 560 -13.49 -11.12 5.71
CA ALA A 560 -13.75 -11.86 6.94
C ALA A 560 -12.55 -12.74 7.37
N GLY A 561 -12.11 -12.60 8.63
CA GLY A 561 -11.05 -13.42 9.22
C GLY A 561 -9.63 -13.15 8.70
N ASN A 562 -9.42 -12.09 7.91
CA ASN A 562 -8.11 -11.69 7.41
C ASN A 562 -7.54 -10.50 8.20
N ILE A 563 -6.35 -10.00 7.84
CA ILE A 563 -5.59 -9.06 8.66
C ILE A 563 -6.37 -7.79 9.01
N TRP A 564 -7.14 -7.22 8.07
CA TRP A 564 -7.91 -5.99 8.26
C TRP A 564 -9.39 -6.25 8.57
N ASP A 565 -9.73 -7.42 9.11
CA ASP A 565 -11.12 -7.80 9.43
C ASP A 565 -11.83 -6.74 10.29
N ASN A 566 -11.21 -6.24 11.36
CA ASN A 566 -11.82 -5.19 12.18
C ASN A 566 -11.93 -3.82 11.47
N PHE A 567 -11.33 -3.63 10.29
CA PHE A 567 -11.27 -2.35 9.57
C PHE A 567 -12.11 -2.30 8.29
N SER A 568 -12.96 -3.30 8.09
CA SER A 568 -14.00 -3.31 7.06
C SER A 568 -15.32 -3.79 7.66
N SER A 569 -16.43 -3.24 7.19
CA SER A 569 -17.75 -3.54 7.72
C SER A 569 -18.25 -4.92 7.30
N THR A 570 -19.19 -5.46 8.08
CA THR A 570 -19.97 -6.65 7.74
C THR A 570 -20.70 -6.44 6.40
N SER A 571 -21.26 -5.26 6.18
CA SER A 571 -21.90 -4.90 4.91
C SER A 571 -20.97 -4.96 3.69
N TYR A 572 -19.69 -4.58 3.83
CA TYR A 572 -18.69 -4.78 2.78
C TYR A 572 -18.39 -6.28 2.56
N LYS A 573 -18.18 -7.03 3.65
CA LYS A 573 -17.88 -8.47 3.61
C LYS A 573 -19.06 -9.31 3.10
N ASP A 574 -20.27 -8.76 3.09
CA ASP A 574 -21.47 -9.41 2.55
C ASP A 574 -21.74 -9.06 1.08
N LEU A 575 -20.90 -8.25 0.44
CA LEU A 575 -21.08 -7.91 -0.98
C LEU A 575 -21.05 -9.18 -1.85
N PRO A 576 -22.02 -9.33 -2.77
CA PRO A 576 -22.12 -10.52 -3.61
C PRO A 576 -20.99 -10.57 -4.64
N SER A 577 -20.79 -11.74 -5.25
CA SER A 577 -19.94 -11.87 -6.43
C SER A 577 -20.49 -11.03 -7.57
N VAL A 578 -19.60 -10.34 -8.29
CA VAL A 578 -19.94 -9.57 -9.50
C VAL A 578 -20.20 -10.42 -10.74
N GLY A 579 -20.11 -11.75 -10.63
CA GLY A 579 -20.31 -12.71 -11.72
C GLY A 579 -19.00 -13.15 -12.35
N THR A 580 -19.01 -13.31 -13.67
CA THR A 580 -17.84 -13.72 -14.45
C THR A 580 -17.18 -12.52 -15.13
N ILE A 581 -15.86 -12.49 -15.19
CA ILE A 581 -15.08 -11.58 -16.04
C ILE A 581 -14.33 -12.38 -17.09
N THR A 582 -13.83 -11.72 -18.13
CA THR A 582 -12.91 -12.33 -19.10
C THR A 582 -11.47 -11.87 -18.84
N VAL A 583 -10.56 -12.83 -18.66
CA VAL A 583 -9.11 -12.61 -18.54
C VAL A 583 -8.37 -13.11 -19.78
N GLN A 584 -7.19 -12.56 -20.05
CA GLN A 584 -6.35 -12.98 -21.17
C GLN A 584 -5.24 -13.92 -20.70
N ASP A 585 -5.09 -15.05 -21.38
CA ASP A 585 -3.94 -15.93 -21.22
C ASP A 585 -2.64 -15.19 -21.59
N PRO A 586 -1.65 -15.09 -20.68
CA PRO A 586 -0.48 -14.24 -20.88
C PRO A 586 0.55 -14.79 -21.89
N PHE A 587 0.30 -15.96 -22.47
CA PHE A 587 1.17 -16.61 -23.44
C PHE A 587 0.51 -16.77 -24.82
N THR A 588 -0.78 -17.05 -24.88
CA THR A 588 -1.49 -17.26 -26.16
C THR A 588 -2.31 -16.06 -26.60
N GLY A 589 -2.68 -15.19 -25.66
CA GLY A 589 -3.65 -14.11 -25.89
C GLY A 589 -5.11 -14.55 -25.86
N GLU A 590 -5.37 -15.86 -25.67
CA GLU A 590 -6.72 -16.43 -25.64
C GLU A 590 -7.53 -15.89 -24.46
N LEU A 591 -8.81 -15.62 -24.70
CA LEU A 591 -9.72 -15.11 -23.69
C LEU A 591 -10.34 -16.27 -22.91
N GLN A 592 -10.32 -16.17 -21.59
CA GLN A 592 -10.84 -17.20 -20.69
C GLN A 592 -11.79 -16.59 -19.65
N PRO A 593 -12.90 -17.26 -19.33
CA PRO A 593 -13.79 -16.83 -18.26
C PRO A 593 -13.13 -17.04 -16.90
N TYR A 594 -13.29 -16.07 -16.01
CA TYR A 594 -12.88 -16.15 -14.62
C TYR A 594 -14.05 -15.74 -13.71
N LYS A 595 -14.48 -16.68 -12.85
CA LYS A 595 -15.57 -16.45 -11.90
C LYS A 595 -15.06 -15.65 -10.71
N MET A 596 -15.59 -14.45 -10.52
CA MET A 596 -15.20 -13.58 -9.42
C MET A 596 -15.75 -14.12 -8.09
N PRO A 597 -14.95 -14.12 -7.02
CA PRO A 597 -15.46 -14.51 -5.72
C PRO A 597 -16.31 -13.38 -5.09
N ALA A 598 -17.17 -13.73 -4.12
CA ALA A 598 -17.93 -12.78 -3.30
C ALA A 598 -17.10 -12.29 -2.11
N GLY A 599 -17.70 -11.56 -1.17
CA GLY A 599 -17.09 -11.26 0.12
C GLY A 599 -16.33 -9.93 0.13
N GLY A 600 -16.90 -8.89 -0.50
CA GLY A 600 -16.22 -7.60 -0.69
C GLY A 600 -15.37 -7.51 -1.97
N ARG A 601 -15.17 -8.61 -2.67
CA ARG A 601 -14.29 -8.70 -3.87
C ARG A 601 -15.03 -8.41 -5.17
N GLY A 602 -14.27 -7.94 -6.16
CA GLY A 602 -14.76 -7.66 -7.51
C GLY A 602 -15.22 -6.22 -7.74
N TYR A 603 -14.97 -5.33 -6.78
CA TYR A 603 -15.36 -3.93 -6.87
C TYR A 603 -14.14 -3.01 -6.88
N THR A 604 -14.27 -1.88 -7.58
CA THR A 604 -13.33 -0.76 -7.54
C THR A 604 -14.10 0.50 -7.26
N ARG A 605 -13.58 1.30 -6.34
CA ARG A 605 -14.09 2.61 -6.02
C ARG A 605 -13.74 3.62 -7.12
N VAL A 606 -14.65 4.52 -7.45
CA VAL A 606 -14.38 5.59 -8.43
C VAL A 606 -13.32 6.57 -7.90
N PRO A 607 -12.16 6.79 -8.56
CA PRO A 607 -11.16 7.81 -8.16
C PRO A 607 -11.73 9.25 -8.28
N PRO A 608 -11.33 10.22 -7.44
CA PRO A 608 -11.79 11.60 -7.61
C PRO A 608 -11.10 12.20 -8.84
N LEU A 609 -11.77 13.10 -9.57
CA LEU A 609 -11.12 13.87 -10.65
C LEU A 609 -10.67 15.27 -10.20
N VAL A 610 -10.82 15.60 -8.92
CA VAL A 610 -10.27 16.83 -8.34
C VAL A 610 -8.76 16.86 -8.55
N SER A 611 -8.24 17.98 -9.06
CA SER A 611 -6.82 18.15 -9.35
C SER A 611 -6.24 17.05 -10.26
N ILE A 612 -7.04 16.43 -11.13
CA ILE A 612 -6.60 15.27 -11.92
C ILE A 612 -5.42 15.60 -12.84
N TRP A 613 -5.28 16.87 -13.24
CA TRP A 613 -4.14 17.39 -14.00
C TRP A 613 -2.78 17.19 -13.31
N SER A 614 -2.76 17.14 -11.97
CA SER A 614 -1.53 17.01 -11.20
C SER A 614 -1.25 15.59 -10.71
N THR A 615 -2.20 14.66 -10.86
CA THR A 615 -2.13 13.29 -10.30
C THR A 615 -1.93 12.21 -11.35
N ALA A 616 -1.80 12.58 -12.63
CA ALA A 616 -1.40 11.67 -13.70
C ALA A 616 0.01 11.09 -13.41
N PRO A 617 0.32 9.83 -13.81
CA PRO A 617 -0.41 8.98 -14.75
C PRO A 617 -1.74 8.40 -14.25
N PHE A 618 -2.53 7.80 -15.14
CA PHE A 618 -3.88 7.30 -14.80
C PHE A 618 -3.93 5.78 -14.58
N LEU A 619 -5.13 5.34 -14.16
CA LEU A 619 -5.47 4.05 -13.56
C LEU A 619 -4.87 3.87 -12.15
N LEU A 620 -5.36 2.85 -11.45
CA LEU A 620 -4.98 2.59 -10.06
C LEU A 620 -3.49 2.34 -9.87
N ASN A 621 -2.75 2.00 -10.93
CA ASN A 621 -1.36 1.55 -10.91
C ASN A 621 -0.44 2.42 -11.78
N ASN A 622 -0.86 3.63 -12.19
CA ASN A 622 -0.10 4.55 -13.05
C ASN A 622 0.31 3.96 -14.42
N SER A 623 -0.49 3.06 -14.98
CA SER A 623 -0.17 2.37 -16.25
C SER A 623 -0.63 3.08 -17.52
N LEU A 624 -1.36 4.21 -17.42
CA LEU A 624 -1.74 5.04 -18.56
C LEU A 624 -1.02 6.38 -18.56
N GLY A 625 -0.10 6.55 -19.51
CA GLY A 625 0.75 7.73 -19.69
C GLY A 625 2.19 7.55 -19.21
N PRO A 626 3.09 8.48 -19.58
CA PRO A 626 4.51 8.43 -19.25
C PRO A 626 4.77 8.92 -17.81
N PHE A 627 5.98 8.68 -17.31
CA PHE A 627 6.48 9.32 -16.09
C PHE A 627 7.40 10.49 -16.44
N ASN A 628 7.32 11.58 -15.67
CA ASN A 628 8.27 12.70 -15.72
C ASN A 628 8.71 13.02 -14.28
N GLU A 629 10.02 13.19 -14.05
CA GLU A 629 10.56 13.47 -12.71
C GLU A 629 10.41 14.94 -12.28
N SER A 630 10.14 15.85 -13.23
CA SER A 630 9.94 17.26 -12.93
C SER A 630 8.55 17.47 -12.31
N PRO A 631 8.45 18.14 -11.14
CA PRO A 631 7.17 18.47 -10.53
C PRO A 631 6.53 19.75 -11.06
N SER A 632 7.14 20.39 -12.07
CA SER A 632 6.65 21.62 -12.68
C SER A 632 5.25 21.46 -13.29
N VAL A 633 4.53 22.58 -13.41
CA VAL A 633 3.21 22.61 -14.06
C VAL A 633 3.28 22.11 -15.50
N GLU A 634 4.31 22.50 -16.25
CA GLU A 634 4.53 22.05 -17.64
C GLU A 634 4.64 20.53 -17.74
N ALA A 635 5.53 19.93 -16.95
CA ALA A 635 5.72 18.47 -16.92
C ALA A 635 4.45 17.72 -16.49
N ARG A 636 3.71 18.23 -15.49
CA ARG A 636 2.43 17.65 -15.07
C ARG A 636 1.40 17.69 -16.20
N MET A 637 1.32 18.80 -16.93
CA MET A 637 0.41 18.95 -18.06
C MET A 637 0.77 18.06 -19.24
N GLU A 638 2.07 17.84 -19.52
CA GLU A 638 2.52 16.86 -20.52
C GLU A 638 2.07 15.44 -20.16
N VAL A 639 2.29 15.03 -18.89
CA VAL A 639 1.89 13.71 -18.40
C VAL A 639 0.36 13.57 -18.42
N PHE A 640 -0.38 14.57 -17.92
CA PHE A 640 -1.85 14.61 -17.97
C PHE A 640 -2.36 14.45 -19.40
N GLN A 641 -1.82 15.22 -20.36
CA GLN A 641 -2.26 15.19 -21.75
C GLN A 641 -2.03 13.80 -22.38
N ALA A 642 -0.87 13.20 -22.15
CA ALA A 642 -0.57 11.86 -22.65
C ALA A 642 -1.46 10.78 -21.97
N SER A 643 -1.70 10.88 -20.67
CA SER A 643 -2.55 9.97 -19.92
C SER A 643 -4.01 10.03 -20.33
N ILE A 644 -4.59 11.24 -20.45
CA ILE A 644 -6.00 11.42 -20.84
C ILE A 644 -6.22 11.03 -22.31
N GLU A 645 -5.22 11.24 -23.17
CA GLU A 645 -5.24 10.79 -24.55
C GLU A 645 -5.25 9.25 -24.64
N GLN A 646 -4.42 8.55 -23.87
CA GLN A 646 -4.48 7.08 -23.82
C GLN A 646 -5.79 6.56 -23.20
N LEU A 647 -6.41 7.32 -22.29
CA LEU A 647 -7.69 6.96 -21.71
C LEU A 647 -8.82 7.00 -22.76
N LEU A 648 -8.91 8.12 -23.51
CA LEU A 648 -9.98 8.40 -24.48
C LEU A 648 -9.73 7.84 -25.90
N TRP A 649 -8.49 7.47 -26.22
CA TRP A 649 -8.10 6.76 -27.45
C TRP A 649 -7.33 5.48 -27.09
N PRO A 650 -8.02 4.38 -26.68
CA PRO A 650 -7.39 3.14 -26.24
C PRO A 650 -6.44 2.52 -27.27
N GLU A 651 -6.62 2.78 -28.55
CA GLU A 651 -5.74 2.37 -29.64
C GLU A 651 -4.33 2.97 -29.55
N LYS A 652 -4.14 4.05 -28.78
CA LYS A 652 -2.83 4.66 -28.50
C LYS A 652 -2.11 4.03 -27.31
N ARG A 653 -2.76 3.12 -26.57
CA ARG A 653 -2.14 2.43 -25.44
C ARG A 653 -1.08 1.46 -25.93
N GLU A 654 -0.03 1.30 -25.14
CA GLU A 654 0.96 0.26 -25.39
C GLU A 654 0.33 -1.14 -25.33
N ARG A 655 0.86 -2.04 -26.17
CA ARG A 655 0.50 -3.46 -26.23
C ARG A 655 1.71 -4.33 -25.92
N ASP A 656 1.46 -5.49 -25.32
CA ASP A 656 2.49 -6.46 -24.99
C ASP A 656 3.29 -6.86 -26.22
N LYS A 657 4.60 -6.63 -26.18
CA LYS A 657 5.51 -6.88 -27.31
C LYS A 657 5.62 -8.35 -27.68
N THR A 658 5.34 -9.26 -26.74
CA THR A 658 5.41 -10.71 -26.97
C THR A 658 4.16 -11.23 -27.66
N LEU A 659 2.97 -10.76 -27.27
CA LEU A 659 1.70 -11.16 -27.87
C LEU A 659 1.32 -10.36 -29.13
N GLY A 660 1.89 -9.16 -29.32
CA GLY A 660 1.61 -8.30 -30.48
C GLY A 660 0.13 -7.94 -30.56
N ASP A 661 -0.48 -8.12 -31.74
CA ASP A 661 -1.89 -7.79 -31.98
C ASP A 661 -2.89 -8.63 -31.19
N LYS A 662 -2.45 -9.76 -30.61
CA LYS A 662 -3.28 -10.58 -29.73
C LYS A 662 -3.41 -9.98 -28.33
N ALA A 663 -2.56 -9.03 -27.95
CA ALA A 663 -2.56 -8.46 -26.61
C ALA A 663 -3.74 -7.52 -26.39
N LEU A 664 -4.43 -7.64 -25.24
CA LEU A 664 -5.42 -6.63 -24.81
C LEU A 664 -4.78 -5.38 -24.17
N GLY A 665 -3.45 -5.38 -24.00
CA GLY A 665 -2.69 -4.32 -23.35
C GLY A 665 -1.29 -4.80 -22.97
N VAL A 666 -0.68 -4.21 -21.94
CA VAL A 666 0.66 -4.54 -21.46
C VAL A 666 0.60 -5.64 -20.39
N ILE A 667 1.55 -6.57 -20.47
CA ILE A 667 1.84 -7.54 -19.40
C ILE A 667 3.23 -7.21 -18.84
N ASP A 668 3.33 -7.05 -17.53
CA ASP A 668 4.62 -6.83 -16.89
C ASP A 668 5.45 -8.12 -16.91
N ARG A 669 6.62 -8.08 -17.55
CA ARG A 669 7.50 -9.22 -17.81
C ARG A 669 8.89 -9.00 -17.22
N THR A 670 9.55 -10.08 -16.80
CA THR A 670 10.93 -10.04 -16.29
C THR A 670 11.87 -9.42 -17.33
N SER A 671 12.65 -8.41 -16.92
CA SER A 671 13.59 -7.71 -17.82
C SER A 671 14.92 -8.42 -17.98
N ALA A 672 15.24 -9.35 -17.07
CA ALA A 672 16.46 -10.15 -17.07
C ALA A 672 16.17 -11.57 -16.55
N ARG A 673 17.11 -12.49 -16.79
CA ARG A 673 17.14 -13.78 -16.10
C ARG A 673 17.32 -13.53 -14.61
N SER A 674 16.48 -14.16 -13.79
CA SER A 674 16.41 -13.87 -12.35
C SER A 674 16.25 -15.13 -11.50
N TRP A 675 16.50 -14.97 -10.20
CA TRP A 675 16.43 -16.02 -9.18
C TRP A 675 15.74 -15.48 -7.93
N ILE A 676 15.12 -16.38 -7.18
CA ILE A 676 14.59 -16.09 -5.84
C ILE A 676 15.61 -16.62 -4.83
N PRO A 677 16.45 -15.75 -4.24
CA PRO A 677 17.33 -16.16 -3.15
C PRO A 677 16.51 -16.38 -1.87
N ILE A 678 16.73 -17.49 -1.20
CA ILE A 678 16.17 -17.84 0.10
C ILE A 678 17.36 -18.11 1.05
N PRO A 679 17.78 -17.14 1.85
CA PRO A 679 18.89 -17.30 2.78
C PRO A 679 18.70 -18.43 3.80
N GLN A 680 19.82 -18.95 4.31
CA GLN A 680 19.90 -20.11 5.20
C GLN A 680 18.98 -20.00 6.43
N GLY A 681 18.83 -18.80 6.99
CA GLY A 681 18.06 -18.54 8.22
C GLY A 681 16.53 -18.71 8.10
N TYR A 682 15.98 -18.76 6.87
CA TYR A 682 14.55 -18.92 6.61
C TYR A 682 14.14 -20.35 6.23
N ILE A 683 15.11 -21.28 6.16
CA ILE A 683 14.82 -22.71 5.99
C ILE A 683 14.46 -23.25 7.36
N SER A 684 13.20 -23.00 7.78
CA SER A 684 12.65 -23.59 9.01
C SER A 684 12.51 -25.10 8.81
N VAL A 685 13.41 -25.86 9.46
CA VAL A 685 13.19 -27.28 9.71
C VAL A 685 12.44 -27.34 11.05
N PRO A 686 11.33 -28.08 11.19
CA PRO A 686 10.60 -28.16 12.45
C PRO A 686 11.54 -28.46 13.62
N ASP A 687 11.34 -27.82 14.77
CA ASP A 687 12.24 -27.86 15.94
C ASP A 687 12.64 -29.27 16.38
N ALA A 688 11.79 -30.27 16.10
CA ALA A 688 12.07 -31.69 16.31
C ALA A 688 13.31 -32.23 15.54
N PHE A 689 13.90 -31.47 14.61
CA PHE A 689 15.01 -31.89 13.75
C PHE A 689 16.23 -30.97 13.81
N GLU A 690 16.29 -30.04 14.77
CA GLU A 690 17.43 -29.14 15.00
C GLU A 690 18.80 -29.85 15.07
N PRO A 691 18.95 -31.02 15.74
CA PRO A 691 20.22 -31.75 15.81
C PRO A 691 20.68 -32.40 14.49
N LEU A 692 19.82 -32.41 13.46
CA LEU A 692 20.08 -33.01 12.15
C LEU A 692 20.32 -31.94 11.05
N GLN A 693 20.26 -30.65 11.38
CA GLN A 693 20.32 -29.54 10.42
C GLN A 693 21.55 -29.58 9.51
N ASP A 694 22.75 -29.72 10.08
CA ASP A 694 23.99 -29.71 9.28
C ASP A 694 24.12 -30.95 8.40
N GLY A 695 23.69 -32.11 8.90
CA GLY A 695 23.70 -33.38 8.16
C GLY A 695 22.65 -33.47 7.05
N PHE A 696 21.47 -32.87 7.25
CA PHE A 696 20.41 -32.80 6.24
C PHE A 696 20.75 -31.79 5.13
N ARG A 697 21.31 -30.63 5.49
CA ARG A 697 21.76 -29.59 4.54
C ARG A 697 22.94 -30.05 3.71
N ALA A 698 23.93 -30.71 4.31
CA ALA A 698 25.04 -31.32 3.58
C ALA A 698 24.56 -32.43 2.60
N LYS A 699 23.50 -33.17 2.97
CA LYS A 699 22.85 -34.13 2.07
C LYS A 699 22.06 -33.43 0.95
N LEU A 700 21.35 -32.33 1.22
CA LEU A 700 20.63 -31.55 0.21
C LEU A 700 21.58 -30.90 -0.81
N HIS A 701 22.67 -30.27 -0.36
CA HIS A 701 23.71 -29.72 -1.25
C HIS A 701 24.39 -30.81 -2.08
N ARG A 702 24.63 -31.99 -1.49
CA ARG A 702 25.20 -33.15 -2.20
C ARG A 702 24.28 -33.74 -3.28
N TRP A 703 22.97 -33.59 -3.16
CA TRP A 703 21.99 -34.10 -4.13
C TRP A 703 21.46 -33.01 -5.09
N PHE A 704 21.56 -31.72 -4.73
CA PHE A 704 21.07 -30.57 -5.49
C PHE A 704 22.03 -29.36 -5.40
N PRO A 705 23.20 -29.41 -6.05
CA PRO A 705 24.22 -28.36 -5.93
C PRO A 705 23.80 -26.99 -6.48
N GLY A 706 22.85 -26.92 -7.43
CA GLY A 706 22.28 -25.67 -7.93
C GLY A 706 21.17 -25.07 -7.04
N LEU A 707 20.62 -25.86 -6.11
CA LEU A 707 19.56 -25.42 -5.20
C LEU A 707 20.14 -24.83 -3.92
N VAL A 708 21.30 -25.28 -3.44
CA VAL A 708 21.93 -24.82 -2.19
C VAL A 708 23.24 -24.10 -2.50
N ALA A 709 23.25 -22.77 -2.35
CA ALA A 709 24.45 -21.96 -2.51
C ALA A 709 25.57 -22.41 -1.54
N SER A 710 26.82 -22.13 -1.88
CA SER A 710 28.01 -22.48 -1.07
C SER A 710 28.01 -21.88 0.35
N GLY A 711 27.09 -20.96 0.65
CA GLY A 711 26.80 -20.41 1.98
C GLY A 711 25.52 -20.93 2.65
N GLY A 712 24.92 -22.05 2.19
CA GLY A 712 23.80 -22.72 2.87
C GLY A 712 22.38 -22.20 2.58
N GLY A 713 22.21 -21.14 1.78
CA GLY A 713 20.90 -20.65 1.31
C GLY A 713 20.34 -21.44 0.12
N LEU A 714 19.02 -21.46 -0.04
CA LEU A 714 18.34 -22.01 -1.22
C LEU A 714 18.21 -20.94 -2.32
N THR A 715 18.34 -21.30 -3.59
CA THR A 715 18.05 -20.40 -4.72
C THR A 715 17.05 -21.07 -5.64
N LEU A 716 15.89 -20.46 -5.85
CA LEU A 716 14.91 -20.95 -6.84
C LEU A 716 15.09 -20.22 -8.17
N GLY A 717 15.05 -20.98 -9.25
CA GLY A 717 15.28 -20.49 -10.60
C GLY A 717 16.12 -21.47 -11.40
N PRO A 718 16.68 -21.06 -12.54
CA PRO A 718 16.57 -19.71 -13.13
C PRO A 718 15.15 -19.42 -13.67
N ILE A 719 14.73 -18.16 -13.61
CA ILE A 719 13.50 -17.64 -14.24
C ILE A 719 13.93 -16.90 -15.52
N PRO A 720 13.38 -17.24 -16.70
CA PRO A 720 13.83 -16.66 -17.96
C PRO A 720 13.41 -15.19 -18.09
N LYS A 721 14.17 -14.43 -18.89
CA LYS A 721 13.76 -13.09 -19.34
C LYS A 721 12.48 -13.18 -20.18
N GLY A 722 11.57 -12.22 -20.00
CA GLY A 722 10.30 -12.13 -20.73
C GLY A 722 9.16 -12.94 -20.12
N MET A 723 9.35 -13.55 -18.95
CA MET A 723 8.30 -14.29 -18.24
C MET A 723 7.34 -13.30 -17.56
N PRO A 724 6.00 -13.48 -17.63
CA PRO A 724 5.07 -12.64 -16.87
C PRO A 724 5.40 -12.67 -15.37
N VAL A 725 5.62 -11.51 -14.76
CA VAL A 725 6.00 -11.39 -13.35
C VAL A 725 4.91 -11.97 -12.45
N ASN A 726 3.65 -11.63 -12.74
CA ASN A 726 2.47 -12.07 -12.01
C ASN A 726 2.23 -13.58 -12.04
N LEU A 727 2.92 -14.32 -12.91
CA LEU A 727 2.76 -15.77 -12.96
C LEU A 727 3.38 -16.42 -11.73
N LEU A 728 4.40 -15.79 -11.15
CA LEU A 728 5.08 -16.24 -9.94
C LEU A 728 4.58 -15.51 -8.70
N SER A 729 4.43 -14.17 -8.77
CA SER A 729 4.06 -13.38 -7.57
C SER A 729 2.63 -13.62 -7.12
N ASN A 730 1.74 -14.10 -8.00
CA ASN A 730 0.34 -14.37 -7.64
C ASN A 730 0.10 -15.81 -7.14
N ILE A 731 1.13 -16.64 -7.01
CA ILE A 731 0.98 -18.03 -6.58
C ILE A 731 0.67 -18.07 -5.09
N ARG A 732 -0.53 -18.57 -4.73
CA ARG A 732 -0.83 -18.87 -3.33
C ARG A 732 -0.06 -20.10 -2.88
N LEU A 733 0.60 -19.99 -1.72
CA LEU A 733 1.34 -21.10 -1.13
C LEU A 733 0.47 -21.98 -0.22
N ARG A 734 -0.78 -21.57 0.01
CA ARG A 734 -1.69 -22.29 0.90
C ARG A 734 -3.17 -22.14 0.51
N SER A 735 -3.99 -23.04 1.04
CA SER A 735 -5.44 -22.88 1.06
C SER A 735 -5.86 -21.75 2.02
N GLU A 736 -6.84 -20.96 1.58
CA GLU A 736 -7.45 -19.83 2.30
C GLU A 736 -8.93 -20.06 2.62
N THR A 737 -9.41 -21.27 2.34
CA THR A 737 -10.78 -21.74 2.55
C THR A 737 -10.74 -22.88 3.54
N ASP A 738 -11.81 -23.00 4.35
CA ASP A 738 -12.01 -24.13 5.25
C ASP A 738 -12.74 -25.31 4.63
N ASP A 739 -13.27 -25.14 3.42
CA ASP A 739 -13.94 -26.20 2.67
C ASP A 739 -12.97 -27.38 2.40
N PRO A 740 -13.30 -28.61 2.85
CA PRO A 740 -12.44 -29.78 2.66
C PRO A 740 -12.17 -30.12 1.19
N VAL A 741 -13.15 -29.94 0.29
CA VAL A 741 -13.03 -30.24 -1.13
C VAL A 741 -12.08 -29.25 -1.80
N GLU A 742 -12.22 -27.97 -1.52
CA GLU A 742 -11.31 -26.93 -2.04
C GLU A 742 -9.90 -27.09 -1.49
N LYS A 743 -9.74 -27.46 -0.21
CA LYS A 743 -8.44 -27.81 0.38
C LYS A 743 -7.77 -28.98 -0.35
N VAL A 744 -8.50 -30.05 -0.63
CA VAL A 744 -7.98 -31.22 -1.37
C VAL A 744 -7.59 -30.83 -2.81
N ALA A 745 -8.43 -30.05 -3.49
CA ALA A 745 -8.12 -29.54 -4.84
C ALA A 745 -6.86 -28.67 -4.83
N PHE A 746 -6.71 -27.79 -3.84
CA PHE A 746 -5.51 -26.98 -3.65
C PHE A 746 -4.27 -27.85 -3.44
N ILE A 747 -4.31 -28.84 -2.52
CA ILE A 747 -3.19 -29.74 -2.24
C ILE A 747 -2.78 -30.50 -3.52
N LYS A 748 -3.76 -30.97 -4.30
CA LYS A 748 -3.49 -31.63 -5.59
C LYS A 748 -2.78 -30.68 -6.56
N ASN A 749 -3.28 -29.47 -6.75
CA ASN A 749 -2.70 -28.49 -7.68
C ASN A 749 -1.29 -28.06 -7.23
N LEU A 750 -1.08 -27.86 -5.93
CA LEU A 750 0.23 -27.55 -5.35
C LEU A 750 1.20 -28.71 -5.55
N GLY A 751 0.75 -29.95 -5.29
CA GLY A 751 1.54 -31.15 -5.53
C GLY A 751 1.95 -31.31 -6.99
N GLU A 752 1.01 -31.09 -7.93
CA GLU A 752 1.29 -31.11 -9.37
C GLU A 752 2.32 -30.04 -9.76
N PHE A 753 2.15 -28.81 -9.26
CA PHE A 753 3.08 -27.72 -9.49
C PHE A 753 4.49 -28.05 -8.96
N VAL A 754 4.61 -28.50 -7.72
CA VAL A 754 5.91 -28.84 -7.10
C VAL A 754 6.60 -29.98 -7.85
N LEU A 755 5.85 -31.02 -8.23
CA LEU A 755 6.40 -32.15 -8.99
C LEU A 755 6.94 -31.71 -10.35
N LYS A 756 6.17 -30.91 -11.10
CA LYS A 756 6.61 -30.37 -12.39
C LYS A 756 7.76 -29.38 -12.24
N LEU A 757 7.71 -28.48 -11.26
CA LEU A 757 8.78 -27.52 -10.98
C LEU A 757 10.11 -28.24 -10.71
N LYS A 758 10.04 -29.32 -9.92
CA LYS A 758 11.19 -30.18 -9.66
C LYS A 758 11.69 -30.86 -10.93
N ALA A 759 10.78 -31.47 -11.71
CA ALA A 759 11.15 -32.25 -12.88
C ALA A 759 11.73 -31.39 -14.02
N ASP A 760 11.18 -30.19 -14.22
CA ASP A 760 11.43 -29.37 -15.41
C ASP A 760 12.37 -28.19 -15.16
N VAL A 761 12.50 -27.67 -13.92
CA VAL A 761 13.31 -26.47 -13.65
C VAL A 761 14.43 -26.74 -12.65
N LEU A 762 14.13 -27.31 -11.48
CA LEU A 762 15.13 -27.46 -10.40
C LEU A 762 16.21 -28.51 -10.68
N THR A 763 16.06 -29.31 -11.74
CA THR A 763 17.02 -30.31 -12.22
C THR A 763 17.87 -29.81 -13.38
N LEU A 764 17.58 -28.62 -13.92
CA LEU A 764 18.32 -28.06 -15.05
C LEU A 764 19.69 -27.53 -14.61
N PRO A 765 20.72 -27.62 -15.48
CA PRO A 765 22.00 -26.98 -15.22
C PRO A 765 21.91 -25.45 -15.36
N ASP A 766 22.73 -24.72 -14.59
CA ASP A 766 22.69 -23.24 -14.54
C ASP A 766 22.93 -22.56 -15.90
N ASN A 767 23.65 -23.21 -16.81
CA ASN A 767 23.98 -22.72 -18.15
C ASN A 767 22.91 -23.03 -19.21
N VAL A 768 21.74 -23.55 -18.83
CA VAL A 768 20.65 -23.82 -19.78
C VAL A 768 20.25 -22.55 -20.54
N SER A 769 19.98 -22.68 -21.85
CA SER A 769 19.57 -21.55 -22.68
C SER A 769 18.20 -21.00 -22.25
N ASP A 770 17.96 -19.70 -22.48
CA ASP A 770 16.65 -19.09 -22.20
C ASP A 770 15.52 -19.73 -23.02
N GLU A 771 15.82 -20.26 -24.21
CA GLU A 771 14.83 -20.94 -25.06
C GLU A 771 14.38 -22.26 -24.45
N GLU A 772 15.34 -23.11 -24.08
CA GLU A 772 15.05 -24.38 -23.40
C GLU A 772 14.37 -24.14 -22.04
N LEU A 773 14.79 -23.10 -21.31
CA LEU A 773 14.15 -22.71 -20.05
C LEU A 773 12.69 -22.30 -20.27
N ARG A 774 12.37 -21.52 -21.31
CA ARG A 774 10.98 -21.16 -21.65
C ARG A 774 10.14 -22.39 -21.99
N GLN A 775 10.69 -23.34 -22.76
CA GLN A 775 10.00 -24.59 -23.08
C GLN A 775 9.68 -25.40 -21.82
N LYS A 776 10.60 -25.43 -20.85
CA LYS A 776 10.37 -26.08 -19.55
C LYS A 776 9.33 -25.36 -18.70
N PHE A 777 9.36 -24.03 -18.67
CA PHE A 777 8.33 -23.23 -18.00
C PHE A 777 6.95 -23.35 -18.65
N ALA A 778 6.85 -23.71 -19.93
CA ALA A 778 5.57 -23.94 -20.60
C ALA A 778 4.77 -25.08 -19.91
N ASN A 779 5.45 -26.12 -19.40
CA ASN A 779 4.81 -27.19 -18.63
C ASN A 779 4.31 -26.75 -17.25
N LEU A 780 4.86 -25.64 -16.71
CA LEU A 780 4.47 -25.06 -15.43
C LEU A 780 3.32 -24.06 -15.55
N LYS A 781 3.06 -23.54 -16.76
CA LYS A 781 2.02 -22.54 -17.01
C LYS A 781 0.67 -22.90 -16.39
N GLU A 782 0.08 -24.03 -16.78
CA GLU A 782 -1.25 -24.42 -16.31
C GLU A 782 -1.29 -24.67 -14.79
N PRO A 783 -0.34 -25.42 -14.18
CA PRO A 783 -0.25 -25.53 -12.71
C PRO A 783 -0.14 -24.17 -12.00
N MET A 784 0.67 -23.24 -12.51
CA MET A 784 0.84 -21.91 -11.92
C MET A 784 -0.46 -21.09 -12.01
N LEU A 785 -1.14 -21.12 -13.17
CA LEU A 785 -2.43 -20.43 -13.34
C LEU A 785 -3.51 -20.98 -12.40
N LYS A 786 -3.55 -22.30 -12.16
CA LYS A 786 -4.47 -22.92 -11.18
C LYS A 786 -4.21 -22.50 -9.73
N LEU A 787 -3.00 -22.04 -9.43
CA LEU A 787 -2.60 -21.54 -8.11
C LEU A 787 -2.60 -20.01 -8.02
N SER A 788 -2.83 -19.30 -9.13
CA SER A 788 -2.83 -17.85 -9.16
C SER A 788 -4.06 -17.29 -8.44
N LYS A 789 -3.84 -16.32 -7.54
CA LYS A 789 -4.95 -15.55 -6.93
C LYS A 789 -5.48 -14.45 -7.82
N CYS A 790 -4.68 -13.98 -8.78
CA CYS A 790 -5.13 -13.06 -9.81
C CYS A 790 -4.59 -13.51 -11.17
N PRO A 791 -5.45 -14.10 -12.03
CA PRO A 791 -5.06 -14.52 -13.38
C PRO A 791 -5.21 -13.40 -14.43
N ASP A 792 -5.40 -12.15 -14.02
CA ASP A 792 -5.46 -11.01 -14.93
C ASP A 792 -4.10 -10.30 -15.02
N PHE A 793 -3.42 -10.49 -16.14
CA PHE A 793 -2.05 -10.02 -16.36
C PHE A 793 -1.98 -8.66 -17.06
N VAL A 794 -3.09 -8.14 -17.57
CA VAL A 794 -3.09 -6.95 -18.42
C VAL A 794 -3.28 -5.71 -17.55
N VAL A 795 -2.23 -4.91 -17.41
CA VAL A 795 -2.16 -3.87 -16.36
C VAL A 795 -2.78 -2.53 -16.75
N ASN A 796 -2.89 -2.24 -18.04
CA ASN A 796 -3.42 -0.98 -18.60
C ASN A 796 -4.78 -1.14 -19.31
N ARG A 797 -5.48 -2.26 -19.06
CA ARG A 797 -6.81 -2.55 -19.64
C ARG A 797 -7.90 -1.74 -18.93
N GLY A 798 -9.00 -1.50 -19.64
CA GLY A 798 -10.28 -1.09 -19.07
C GLY A 798 -10.53 0.41 -19.05
N HIS A 799 -11.65 0.78 -18.44
CA HIS A 799 -12.19 2.14 -18.40
C HIS A 799 -12.35 2.74 -19.81
N TYR A 800 -13.15 2.06 -20.65
CA TYR A 800 -13.32 2.40 -22.08
C TYR A 800 -14.50 3.34 -22.37
N PHE A 801 -15.08 3.99 -21.35
CA PHE A 801 -16.23 4.89 -21.54
C PHE A 801 -15.95 5.98 -22.56
N GLY A 802 -16.93 6.24 -23.43
CA GLY A 802 -16.81 7.23 -24.51
C GLY A 802 -15.98 6.74 -25.71
N THR A 803 -15.59 5.47 -25.76
CA THR A 803 -14.77 4.89 -26.84
C THR A 803 -15.49 3.71 -27.51
N ALA A 804 -15.16 3.43 -28.77
CA ALA A 804 -15.71 2.28 -29.48
C ALA A 804 -15.30 0.95 -28.83
N GLU A 805 -14.15 0.91 -28.17
CA GLU A 805 -13.61 -0.28 -27.50
C GLU A 805 -14.54 -0.81 -26.38
N PHE A 806 -15.32 0.06 -25.72
CA PHE A 806 -16.29 -0.42 -24.72
C PHE A 806 -17.34 -1.35 -25.34
N ASN A 807 -17.73 -1.07 -26.59
CA ASN A 807 -18.75 -1.83 -27.31
C ASN A 807 -18.17 -3.04 -28.04
N ASN A 808 -16.84 -3.23 -28.03
CA ASN A 808 -16.20 -4.45 -28.48
C ASN A 808 -16.37 -5.55 -27.41
N VAL A 809 -17.41 -6.36 -27.56
CA VAL A 809 -17.81 -7.37 -26.56
C VAL A 809 -17.63 -8.82 -27.04
N GLU A 810 -16.97 -9.01 -28.18
CA GLU A 810 -16.64 -10.35 -28.67
C GLU A 810 -15.73 -11.08 -27.68
N GLY A 811 -16.06 -12.34 -27.36
CA GLY A 811 -15.31 -13.14 -26.40
C GLY A 811 -15.43 -12.72 -24.92
N LEU A 812 -16.18 -11.65 -24.60
CA LEU A 812 -16.43 -11.25 -23.22
C LEU A 812 -17.49 -12.14 -22.54
N SER A 813 -17.51 -12.14 -21.21
CA SER A 813 -18.55 -12.80 -20.41
C SER A 813 -19.93 -12.17 -20.63
N ASP A 814 -20.99 -12.91 -20.26
CA ASP A 814 -22.37 -12.41 -20.38
C ASP A 814 -22.62 -11.21 -19.47
N GLU A 815 -22.02 -11.20 -18.27
CA GLU A 815 -22.08 -10.07 -17.36
C GLU A 815 -21.41 -8.81 -17.94
N GLU A 816 -20.22 -8.94 -18.55
CA GLU A 816 -19.55 -7.81 -19.21
C GLU A 816 -20.32 -7.31 -20.43
N LYS A 817 -20.91 -8.22 -21.22
CA LYS A 817 -21.77 -7.89 -22.38
C LYS A 817 -23.02 -7.12 -21.96
N SER A 818 -23.60 -7.44 -20.81
CA SER A 818 -24.86 -6.86 -20.35
C SER A 818 -24.83 -5.33 -20.14
N PHE A 819 -23.65 -4.74 -20.02
CA PHE A 819 -23.48 -3.30 -19.86
C PHE A 819 -23.45 -2.52 -21.19
N ALA A 820 -23.16 -3.20 -22.30
CA ALA A 820 -23.11 -2.59 -23.63
C ALA A 820 -24.52 -2.48 -24.28
N PRO A 821 -24.74 -1.53 -25.19
CA PRO A 821 -23.78 -0.51 -25.63
C PRO A 821 -23.73 0.73 -24.71
N GLU A 822 -22.64 1.47 -24.82
CA GLU A 822 -22.49 2.84 -24.31
C GLU A 822 -22.21 3.84 -25.45
N PRO A 823 -22.54 5.14 -25.29
CA PRO A 823 -22.25 6.16 -26.29
C PRO A 823 -20.76 6.24 -26.65
N VAL A 824 -20.48 6.39 -27.95
CA VAL A 824 -19.12 6.64 -28.47
C VAL A 824 -18.97 8.13 -28.75
N LEU A 825 -17.96 8.76 -28.15
CA LEU A 825 -17.69 10.17 -28.33
C LEU A 825 -16.92 10.41 -29.63
N SER A 826 -17.24 11.50 -30.32
CA SER A 826 -16.43 12.00 -31.42
C SER A 826 -15.08 12.53 -30.92
N ASP A 827 -14.11 12.71 -31.81
CA ASP A 827 -12.82 13.31 -31.43
C ASP A 827 -12.98 14.75 -30.90
N ASP A 828 -13.91 15.52 -31.47
CA ASP A 828 -14.23 16.88 -31.00
C ASP A 828 -14.84 16.84 -29.60
N ASP A 829 -15.72 15.88 -29.31
CA ASP A 829 -16.30 15.69 -27.98
C ASP A 829 -15.25 15.30 -26.94
N LYS A 830 -14.33 14.41 -27.30
CA LYS A 830 -13.21 14.02 -26.42
C LYS A 830 -12.32 15.23 -26.12
N ARG A 831 -12.04 16.06 -27.12
CA ARG A 831 -11.23 17.29 -26.93
C ARG A 831 -11.94 18.30 -26.05
N ALA A 832 -13.22 18.57 -26.30
CA ALA A 832 -14.04 19.45 -25.45
C ALA A 832 -14.12 18.94 -24.00
N LEU A 833 -14.27 17.62 -23.81
CA LEU A 833 -14.25 16.98 -22.49
C LEU A 833 -12.91 17.21 -21.79
N ILE A 834 -11.78 17.05 -22.49
CA ILE A 834 -10.44 17.30 -21.93
C ILE A 834 -10.33 18.75 -21.45
N GLU A 835 -10.76 19.72 -22.26
CA GLU A 835 -10.71 21.13 -21.87
C GLU A 835 -11.53 21.42 -20.61
N PHE A 836 -12.70 20.80 -20.46
CA PHE A 836 -13.49 20.92 -19.23
C PHE A 836 -12.80 20.25 -18.04
N ILE A 837 -12.21 19.06 -18.22
CA ILE A 837 -11.51 18.34 -17.15
C ILE A 837 -10.30 19.12 -16.62
N LYS A 838 -9.62 19.93 -17.45
CA LYS A 838 -8.53 20.80 -16.99
C LYS A 838 -8.95 21.82 -15.93
N THR A 839 -10.25 22.10 -15.81
CA THR A 839 -10.81 23.05 -14.83
C THR A 839 -11.03 22.43 -13.44
N PHE A 840 -10.84 21.12 -13.29
CA PHE A 840 -11.20 20.33 -12.11
C PHE A 840 -10.19 20.36 -10.97
#